data_AF-A0A847LQ53-F1
#
_entry.id   AF-A0A847LQ53-F1
#
_cell.length_a   1.000
_cell.length_b   1.000
_cell.length_c   1.000
_cell.angle_alpha   90.00
_cell.angle_beta   90.00
_cell.angle_gamma   90.00
#
_symmetry.space_group_name_H-M   'P 1'
#
loop_
_entity.id
_entity.type
_entity.pdbx_description
1 polymer ?
#
loop_
_entity_poly.entity_id
_entity_poly.type
_entity_poly.pdbx_seq_one_letter_code
_entity_poly.pdbx_strand_id
1 'polypeptide(L)'
;MMRFLRWAFFCLCFLVFPLVVINLGVRHAFALQWEAYTVREAAQVTRLMEKTLQNGVPEHFYFTWLNRMVERTIGTRDPLPRLLAMASQAKARFPDLLDLYVTDGKGNCAWPERIPPLTSRYQIRRLFQCFQSRSALTAGLDDKTNVRLLSHFWGDKPPSKELATQNANRRVTQIFPTGRRTWFYWYSGSRVGLFAHVHRQGARPWYPLAVQIAHLNRVHRRLVGGITTLGGTPRAPRLSRGEARLVTLAISRIDTSPRAWTVMGDRLVTMLPLDTTFRFWTMRRLDPTVRGELWSRRLALVSGLVLLLTTAAAFLVMVLEWEVPIPIRGRLIGLFGIATGLPLVVLLASGFDYLSQTETRLVKETRDALQESLKSFDAKFPKILSEYQAILNAGLKASYLPSGAFDFQQFLGRLVSRRASLGNVHSPAMIFRDGKVVEGPTAEPGKRKHFDRLLKGMGLESLRAYNQNMGFGADTLQTRQVVSAEALLLEGEDAQSLLHGFMGRIGEITRVQFAGTDRFIYFDLILNPRGVGEAIVLLVWPTDDLYLAYLRRNLLARQRDLSGSRMYAVSLDSPRFDMPPRLPRTGWLGTFLDRVRTRNTPLVDQVEIDGIPHLTAGMPGKELLRHVLIQTIPLTGIFAEVRRLHRSLLVFGFLSFALSIAVAVSLARQFLAPISALTAGVREMREGKFRHRITVFDRDELGDLSAAFNSTMESLEQLSVAKTIQERLFPHEPLTLPGFTIHGRSVTASELGGDYFDYFPLGPDRAVILIGDVAGHGVASALLMAMAKAIVTQEARRDPRPSSVLLAVNRMIFDSLQKRSMMTFFYGLLEAGPATLTFANAGHNSPYRFTADGGVGELPATGFPLGTRRNATFTEESLQLGPGDDVWFYTDGIVETPSPDGPPLGYDGTIALFRGTRGDPPEERIRQVYRSCEAWRKGLAQPDDMTVILLAREPPATRPGPPS
;
A
#
# COMPACT_ATOMS: atom_id res chain seq x y z
N MET A 1 -22.86 -30.62 -14.55
CA MET A 1 -22.93 -29.42 -13.67
C MET A 1 -21.63 -29.17 -12.89
N MET A 2 -21.13 -30.12 -12.08
CA MET A 2 -19.88 -29.95 -11.27
C MET A 2 -18.63 -29.60 -12.09
N ARG A 3 -18.46 -30.16 -13.29
CA ARG A 3 -17.36 -29.79 -14.20
C ARG A 3 -17.43 -28.31 -14.61
N PHE A 4 -18.61 -27.82 -14.99
CA PHE A 4 -18.79 -26.42 -15.38
C PHE A 4 -18.55 -25.46 -14.21
N LEU A 5 -19.05 -25.76 -13.01
CA LEU A 5 -18.80 -24.95 -11.81
C LEU A 5 -17.32 -24.91 -11.42
N ARG A 6 -16.61 -26.03 -11.54
CA ARG A 6 -15.14 -26.07 -11.36
C ARG A 6 -14.43 -25.17 -12.36
N TRP A 7 -14.81 -25.21 -13.63
CA TRP A 7 -14.25 -24.35 -14.68
C TRP A 7 -14.56 -22.87 -14.46
N ALA A 8 -15.79 -22.52 -14.09
CA ALA A 8 -16.20 -21.15 -13.82
C ALA A 8 -15.45 -20.57 -12.60
N PHE A 9 -15.34 -21.34 -11.51
CA PHE A 9 -14.61 -20.92 -10.31
C PHE A 9 -13.11 -20.78 -10.56
N PHE A 10 -12.53 -21.68 -11.37
CA PHE A 10 -11.13 -21.59 -11.78
C PHE A 10 -10.86 -20.35 -12.63
N CYS A 11 -11.68 -20.11 -13.67
CA CYS A 11 -11.59 -18.91 -14.50
C CYS A 11 -11.71 -17.65 -13.64
N LEU A 12 -12.62 -17.62 -12.68
CA LEU A 12 -12.79 -16.47 -11.79
C LEU A 12 -11.54 -16.23 -10.91
N CYS A 13 -11.06 -17.26 -10.21
CA CYS A 13 -10.01 -17.12 -9.19
C CYS A 13 -8.59 -17.00 -9.76
N PHE A 14 -8.30 -17.70 -10.87
CA PHE A 14 -6.94 -17.78 -11.40
C PHE A 14 -6.75 -16.96 -12.68
N LEU A 15 -7.82 -16.56 -13.37
CA LEU A 15 -7.73 -15.80 -14.62
C LEU A 15 -8.28 -14.38 -14.44
N VAL A 16 -9.55 -14.24 -14.06
CA VAL A 16 -10.23 -12.93 -13.98
C VAL A 16 -9.68 -12.10 -12.81
N PHE A 17 -9.65 -12.66 -11.60
CA PHE A 17 -9.26 -11.90 -10.41
C PHE A 17 -7.80 -11.41 -10.46
N PRO A 18 -6.78 -12.25 -10.75
CA PRO A 18 -5.40 -11.75 -10.83
C PRO A 18 -5.19 -10.73 -11.95
N LEU A 19 -5.88 -10.89 -13.09
CA LEU A 19 -5.83 -9.95 -14.19
C LEU A 19 -6.40 -8.58 -13.78
N VAL A 20 -7.50 -8.56 -13.02
CA VAL A 20 -8.06 -7.33 -12.45
C VAL A 20 -7.08 -6.68 -11.48
N VAL A 21 -6.47 -7.45 -10.58
CA VAL A 21 -5.50 -6.96 -9.58
C VAL A 21 -4.26 -6.37 -10.23
N ILE A 22 -3.66 -7.08 -11.19
CA ILE A 22 -2.50 -6.60 -11.94
C ILE A 22 -2.86 -5.36 -12.75
N ASN A 23 -4.02 -5.35 -13.41
CA ASN A 23 -4.49 -4.17 -14.15
C ASN A 23 -4.67 -2.97 -13.21
N LEU A 24 -5.22 -3.17 -12.00
CA LEU A 24 -5.29 -2.12 -10.98
C LEU A 24 -3.90 -1.64 -10.56
N GLY A 25 -2.99 -2.56 -10.22
CA GLY A 25 -1.63 -2.23 -9.80
C GLY A 25 -0.83 -1.48 -10.86
N VAL A 26 -0.92 -1.90 -12.12
CA VAL A 26 -0.29 -1.24 -13.27
C VAL A 26 -0.91 0.14 -13.51
N ARG A 27 -2.24 0.27 -13.48
CA ARG A 27 -2.92 1.57 -13.60
C ARG A 27 -2.46 2.54 -12.51
N HIS A 28 -2.28 2.04 -11.29
CA HIS A 28 -1.87 2.84 -10.15
C HIS A 28 -0.39 3.26 -10.24
N ALA A 29 0.52 2.33 -10.54
CA ALA A 29 1.93 2.63 -10.79
C ALA A 29 2.10 3.66 -11.92
N PHE A 30 1.30 3.55 -12.98
CA PHE A 30 1.24 4.53 -14.06
C PHE A 30 0.75 5.90 -13.56
N ALA A 31 -0.32 5.93 -12.76
CA ALA A 31 -0.86 7.18 -12.21
C ALA A 31 0.18 7.92 -11.34
N LEU A 32 0.93 7.19 -10.50
CA LEU A 32 2.01 7.76 -9.67
C LEU A 32 3.15 8.33 -10.51
N GLN A 33 3.61 7.60 -11.52
CA GLN A 33 4.68 8.07 -12.42
C GLN A 33 4.22 9.30 -13.23
N TRP A 34 2.98 9.29 -13.71
CA TRP A 34 2.37 10.40 -14.42
C TRP A 34 2.23 11.63 -13.52
N GLU A 35 1.81 11.45 -12.26
CA GLU A 35 1.75 12.54 -11.29
C GLU A 35 3.15 13.10 -10.99
N ALA A 36 4.15 12.25 -10.75
CA ALA A 36 5.53 12.70 -10.52
C ALA A 36 6.10 13.48 -11.72
N TYR A 37 5.84 13.03 -12.94
CA TYR A 37 6.24 13.74 -14.16
C TYR A 37 5.53 15.09 -14.29
N THR A 38 4.21 15.12 -14.12
CA THR A 38 3.43 16.37 -14.24
C THR A 38 3.80 17.39 -13.17
N VAL A 39 4.08 16.96 -11.94
CA VAL A 39 4.61 17.81 -10.86
C VAL A 39 5.97 18.41 -11.24
N ARG A 40 6.90 17.61 -11.78
CA ARG A 40 8.22 18.09 -12.23
C ARG A 40 8.09 19.12 -13.36
N GLU A 41 7.26 18.83 -14.35
CA GLU A 41 7.01 19.73 -15.48
C GLU A 41 6.35 21.04 -15.02
N ALA A 42 5.36 20.97 -14.13
CA ALA A 42 4.72 22.14 -13.53
C ALA A 42 5.70 23.01 -12.75
N ALA A 43 6.61 22.41 -11.98
CA ALA A 43 7.65 23.14 -11.27
C ALA A 43 8.65 23.83 -12.22
N GLN A 44 8.98 23.21 -13.36
CA GLN A 44 9.82 23.87 -14.38
C GLN A 44 9.09 25.06 -15.02
N VAL A 45 7.83 24.87 -15.41
CA VAL A 45 7.02 25.93 -16.02
C VAL A 45 6.80 27.09 -15.06
N THR A 46 6.50 26.79 -13.79
CA THR A 46 6.33 27.82 -12.75
C THR A 46 7.60 28.65 -12.57
N ARG A 47 8.78 28.01 -12.51
CA ARG A 47 10.07 28.73 -12.43
C ARG A 47 10.34 29.63 -13.64
N LEU A 48 9.98 29.17 -14.84
CA LEU A 48 10.07 30.00 -16.05
C LEU A 48 9.13 31.20 -15.98
N MET A 49 7.90 30.99 -15.49
CA MET A 49 6.92 32.07 -15.31
C MET A 49 7.39 33.08 -14.26
N GLU A 50 7.89 32.65 -13.11
CA GLU A 50 8.42 33.54 -12.07
C GLU A 50 9.60 34.39 -12.59
N LYS A 51 10.54 33.77 -13.33
CA LYS A 51 11.64 34.49 -13.98
C LYS A 51 11.13 35.49 -15.03
N THR A 52 10.09 35.14 -15.78
CA THR A 52 9.46 36.03 -16.76
C THR A 52 8.79 37.22 -16.06
N LEU A 53 8.14 36.97 -14.90
CA LEU A 53 7.49 37.98 -14.09
C LEU A 53 8.50 38.96 -13.48
N GLN A 54 9.61 38.47 -12.93
CA GLN A 54 10.72 39.30 -12.44
C GLN A 54 11.30 40.20 -13.54
N ASN A 55 11.51 39.65 -14.75
CA ASN A 55 11.98 40.42 -15.90
C ASN A 55 10.91 41.39 -16.47
N GLY A 56 9.64 41.17 -16.12
CA GLY A 56 8.50 41.98 -16.49
C GLY A 56 8.15 43.07 -15.47
N VAL A 57 8.90 43.19 -14.37
CA VAL A 57 8.77 44.31 -13.43
C VAL A 57 9.21 45.59 -14.14
N PRO A 58 8.40 46.67 -14.14
CA PRO A 58 8.69 47.89 -14.90
C PRO A 58 10.09 48.46 -14.65
N GLU A 59 10.53 48.57 -13.38
CA GLU A 59 11.86 49.13 -13.07
C GLU A 59 12.99 48.32 -13.71
N HIS A 60 12.93 46.99 -13.57
CA HIS A 60 13.97 46.11 -14.11
C HIS A 60 13.94 46.04 -15.64
N PHE A 61 12.74 46.04 -16.23
CA PHE A 61 12.54 45.95 -17.68
C PHE A 61 13.12 47.15 -18.42
N TYR A 62 12.71 48.36 -18.04
CA TYR A 62 13.15 49.59 -18.74
C TYR A 62 14.64 49.83 -18.55
N PHE A 63 15.15 49.59 -17.34
CA PHE A 63 16.59 49.61 -17.07
C PHE A 63 17.37 48.68 -18.00
N THR A 64 17.01 47.39 -18.04
CA THR A 64 17.71 46.38 -18.82
C THR A 64 17.64 46.67 -20.32
N TRP A 65 16.49 47.17 -20.78
CA TRP A 65 16.29 47.51 -22.18
C TRP A 65 17.13 48.70 -22.63
N LEU A 66 17.14 49.80 -21.85
CA LEU A 66 17.97 50.98 -22.13
C LEU A 66 19.47 50.67 -21.99
N ASN A 67 19.86 49.87 -20.99
CA ASN A 67 21.25 49.47 -20.83
C ASN A 67 21.75 48.62 -22.02
N ARG A 68 20.93 47.69 -22.53
CA ARG A 68 21.27 46.95 -23.76
C ARG A 68 21.34 47.84 -25.00
N MET A 69 20.50 48.87 -25.09
CA MET A 69 20.54 49.85 -26.18
C MET A 69 21.89 50.59 -26.20
N VAL A 70 22.35 51.02 -25.02
CA VAL A 70 23.64 51.67 -24.81
C VAL A 70 24.82 50.71 -25.04
N GLU A 71 24.78 49.47 -24.54
CA GLU A 71 25.85 48.48 -24.75
C GLU A 71 26.05 48.12 -26.23
N ARG A 72 24.95 47.95 -26.98
CA ARG A 72 25.00 47.63 -28.42
C ARG A 72 25.52 48.78 -29.28
N THR A 73 25.52 50.01 -28.75
CA THR A 73 25.97 51.21 -29.46
C THR A 73 27.41 51.58 -29.11
N ILE A 74 27.86 51.41 -27.86
CA ILE A 74 29.24 51.75 -27.46
C ILE A 74 30.30 50.91 -28.19
N GLY A 75 29.97 49.66 -28.56
CA GLY A 75 30.90 48.75 -29.24
C GLY A 75 31.11 49.01 -30.73
N THR A 76 30.47 50.02 -31.33
CA THR A 76 30.61 50.32 -32.77
C THR A 76 31.61 51.42 -33.06
N ARG A 77 32.18 51.39 -34.28
CA ARG A 77 33.14 52.38 -34.77
C ARG A 77 32.53 53.81 -34.76
N ASP A 78 31.24 53.92 -35.08
CA ASP A 78 30.43 55.14 -34.94
C ASP A 78 29.14 54.85 -34.11
N PRO A 79 29.06 55.33 -32.86
CA PRO A 79 27.94 55.03 -31.95
C PRO A 79 26.70 55.91 -32.16
N LEU A 80 26.83 57.12 -32.71
CA LEU A 80 25.74 58.11 -32.75
C LEU A 80 24.62 57.72 -33.74
N PRO A 81 24.88 57.36 -35.01
CA PRO A 81 23.82 56.96 -35.95
C PRO A 81 23.05 55.71 -35.49
N ARG A 82 23.75 54.75 -34.88
CA ARG A 82 23.14 53.52 -34.37
C ARG A 82 22.22 53.80 -33.17
N LEU A 83 22.63 54.68 -32.26
CA LEU A 83 21.81 55.07 -31.12
C LEU A 83 20.58 55.87 -31.55
N LEU A 84 20.74 56.75 -32.55
CA LEU A 84 19.64 57.50 -33.15
C LEU A 84 18.59 56.57 -33.79
N ALA A 85 19.03 55.57 -34.57
CA ALA A 85 18.13 54.58 -35.17
C ALA A 85 17.38 53.74 -34.11
N MET A 86 18.04 53.38 -33.01
CA MET A 86 17.41 52.63 -31.91
C MET A 86 16.44 53.50 -31.11
N ALA A 87 16.75 54.78 -30.88
CA ALA A 87 15.90 55.73 -30.17
C ALA A 87 14.65 56.11 -30.97
N SER A 88 14.78 56.31 -32.28
CA SER A 88 13.65 56.59 -33.17
C SER A 88 12.70 55.38 -33.26
N GLN A 89 13.22 54.17 -33.41
CA GLN A 89 12.44 52.94 -33.40
C GLN A 89 11.74 52.73 -32.04
N ALA A 90 12.41 53.07 -30.94
CA ALA A 90 11.84 53.02 -29.60
C ALA A 90 10.66 54.00 -29.44
N LYS A 91 10.79 55.27 -29.86
CA LYS A 91 9.70 56.26 -29.81
C LYS A 91 8.54 55.89 -30.72
N ALA A 92 8.80 55.39 -31.93
CA ALA A 92 7.76 54.96 -32.86
C ALA A 92 6.92 53.79 -32.30
N ARG A 93 7.56 52.90 -31.54
CA ARG A 93 6.89 51.79 -30.86
C ARG A 93 6.11 52.24 -29.61
N PHE A 94 6.47 53.38 -29.02
CA PHE A 94 6.04 53.87 -27.71
C PHE A 94 5.85 55.40 -27.65
N PRO A 95 4.93 55.97 -28.45
CA PRO A 95 4.83 57.43 -28.60
C PRO A 95 4.51 58.16 -27.30
N ASP A 96 3.62 57.61 -26.47
CA ASP A 96 3.10 58.26 -25.25
C ASP A 96 3.80 57.81 -23.95
N LEU A 97 4.70 56.83 -24.05
CA LEU A 97 5.32 56.19 -22.90
C LEU A 97 6.76 56.66 -22.66
N LEU A 98 7.49 57.06 -23.71
CA LEU A 98 8.92 57.34 -23.63
C LEU A 98 9.26 58.69 -24.26
N ASP A 99 9.94 59.55 -23.52
CA ASP A 99 10.68 60.68 -24.09
C ASP A 99 12.18 60.37 -24.02
N LEU A 100 12.81 60.26 -25.19
CA LEU A 100 14.24 59.98 -25.31
C LEU A 100 14.95 61.24 -25.82
N TYR A 101 16.13 61.52 -25.30
CA TYR A 101 17.00 62.59 -25.79
C TYR A 101 18.38 62.00 -26.01
N VAL A 102 18.86 62.07 -27.26
CA VAL A 102 20.18 61.55 -27.63
C VAL A 102 21.11 62.74 -27.86
N THR A 103 22.31 62.70 -27.29
CA THR A 103 23.32 63.75 -27.45
C THR A 103 24.59 63.24 -28.12
N ASP A 104 25.31 64.11 -28.81
CA ASP A 104 26.67 63.84 -29.30
C ASP A 104 27.71 63.89 -28.15
N GLY A 105 28.97 63.58 -28.43
CA GLY A 105 30.08 63.63 -27.46
C GLY A 105 30.40 65.04 -26.92
N LYS A 106 29.77 66.08 -27.47
CA LYS A 106 29.89 67.49 -27.04
C LYS A 106 28.63 67.96 -26.26
N GLY A 107 27.64 67.09 -26.08
CA GLY A 107 26.39 67.37 -25.38
C GLY A 107 25.31 68.07 -26.20
N ASN A 108 25.47 68.20 -27.51
CA ASN A 108 24.43 68.75 -28.36
C ASN A 108 23.33 67.71 -28.58
N CYS A 109 22.07 68.11 -28.41
CA CYS A 109 20.92 67.24 -28.66
C CYS A 109 20.82 66.90 -30.15
N ALA A 110 21.05 65.64 -30.49
CA ALA A 110 20.93 65.09 -31.85
C ALA A 110 19.52 64.56 -32.14
N TRP A 111 18.73 64.20 -31.11
CA TRP A 111 17.34 63.77 -31.25
C TRP A 111 16.54 63.99 -29.96
N PRO A 112 15.26 64.42 -30.02
CA PRO A 112 14.46 64.69 -31.23
C PRO A 112 14.85 66.01 -31.92
N GLU A 113 14.59 66.13 -33.23
CA GLU A 113 14.90 67.33 -34.03
C GLU A 113 14.20 68.60 -33.51
N ARG A 114 12.95 68.43 -33.02
CA ARG A 114 12.14 69.47 -32.38
C ARG A 114 11.90 69.09 -30.92
N ILE A 115 12.37 69.93 -30.00
CA ILE A 115 12.29 69.69 -28.56
C ILE A 115 10.95 70.25 -28.03
N PRO A 116 10.28 69.56 -27.09
CA PRO A 116 9.05 70.07 -26.47
C PRO A 116 9.24 71.47 -25.84
N PRO A 117 8.21 72.34 -25.81
CA PRO A 117 8.31 73.72 -25.33
C PRO A 117 8.70 73.85 -23.85
N LEU A 118 8.57 72.76 -23.08
CA LEU A 118 8.93 72.70 -21.67
C LEU A 118 10.45 72.46 -21.43
N THR A 119 11.21 72.09 -22.47
CA THR A 119 12.64 71.71 -22.35
C THR A 119 13.51 72.47 -23.35
N SER A 120 14.68 72.99 -22.95
CA SER A 120 15.59 73.74 -23.84
C SER A 120 16.86 72.97 -24.22
N ARG A 121 17.44 73.28 -25.41
CA ARG A 121 18.75 72.72 -25.85
C ARG A 121 19.87 73.00 -24.85
N TYR A 122 19.82 74.17 -24.21
CA TYR A 122 20.74 74.56 -23.16
C TYR A 122 20.64 73.64 -21.94
N GLN A 123 19.42 73.29 -21.50
CA GLN A 123 19.21 72.37 -20.38
C GLN A 123 19.79 70.99 -20.67
N ILE A 124 19.50 70.41 -21.85
CA ILE A 124 20.02 69.08 -22.23
C ILE A 124 21.55 69.06 -22.30
N ARG A 125 22.18 70.11 -22.86
CA ARG A 125 23.64 70.20 -22.94
C ARG A 125 24.29 70.33 -21.57
N ARG A 126 23.69 71.14 -20.68
CA ARG A 126 24.18 71.30 -19.30
C ARG A 126 24.00 70.03 -18.48
N LEU A 127 22.91 69.29 -18.69
CA LEU A 127 22.73 67.95 -18.12
C LEU A 127 23.85 67.02 -18.56
N PHE A 128 24.11 66.90 -19.87
CA PHE A 128 25.19 66.06 -20.39
C PHE A 128 26.55 66.40 -19.77
N GLN A 129 26.88 67.68 -19.65
CA GLN A 129 28.12 68.16 -19.03
C GLN A 129 28.21 67.85 -17.53
N CYS A 130 27.12 68.07 -16.78
CA CYS A 130 27.06 67.71 -15.34
C CYS A 130 27.28 66.22 -15.11
N PHE A 131 26.94 65.39 -16.08
CA PHE A 131 26.90 63.95 -15.94
C PHE A 131 28.12 63.24 -16.55
N GLN A 132 28.90 63.93 -17.39
CA GLN A 132 30.09 63.41 -18.06
C GLN A 132 31.25 63.02 -17.11
N SER A 133 31.34 63.67 -15.94
CA SER A 133 32.30 63.29 -14.89
C SER A 133 31.58 62.55 -13.76
N ARG A 134 31.98 61.31 -13.47
CA ARG A 134 31.35 60.48 -12.42
C ARG A 134 31.37 61.14 -11.03
N SER A 135 32.31 62.05 -10.78
CA SER A 135 32.45 62.85 -9.56
C SER A 135 31.43 64.01 -9.44
N ALA A 136 30.83 64.45 -10.55
CA ALA A 136 29.85 65.54 -10.54
C ALA A 136 28.44 65.09 -10.12
N LEU A 137 28.15 63.79 -10.02
CA LEU A 137 26.91 63.27 -9.42
C LEU A 137 26.76 63.65 -7.95
N THR A 138 27.86 63.68 -7.21
CA THR A 138 27.87 64.06 -5.79
C THR A 138 28.04 65.57 -5.61
N ALA A 139 28.81 66.24 -6.48
CA ALA A 139 29.03 67.69 -6.41
C ALA A 139 27.86 68.53 -6.99
N GLY A 140 27.16 68.03 -8.02
CA GLY A 140 26.02 68.70 -8.67
C GLY A 140 24.76 68.73 -7.82
N LEU A 141 24.70 67.93 -6.74
CA LEU A 141 23.66 67.98 -5.71
C LEU A 141 23.88 69.12 -4.69
N ASP A 142 25.08 69.68 -4.63
CA ASP A 142 25.46 70.77 -3.72
C ASP A 142 25.41 72.14 -4.43
N ASP A 143 25.42 72.19 -5.77
CA ASP A 143 25.22 73.41 -6.59
C ASP A 143 23.72 73.72 -6.80
N LYS A 144 23.22 74.75 -6.11
CA LYS A 144 21.83 75.23 -6.17
C LYS A 144 21.33 75.48 -7.60
N THR A 145 22.21 75.87 -8.52
CA THR A 145 21.85 76.17 -9.91
C THR A 145 21.58 74.89 -10.70
N ASN A 146 22.42 73.87 -10.50
CA ASN A 146 22.23 72.56 -11.12
C ASN A 146 21.07 71.80 -10.49
N VAL A 147 20.88 71.88 -9.17
CA VAL A 147 19.72 71.30 -8.46
C VAL A 147 18.41 71.90 -8.98
N ARG A 148 18.32 73.22 -9.18
CA ARG A 148 17.13 73.90 -9.71
C ARG A 148 16.85 73.56 -11.18
N LEU A 149 17.88 73.21 -11.94
CA LEU A 149 17.77 72.81 -13.34
C LEU A 149 17.39 71.31 -13.46
N LEU A 150 17.88 70.49 -12.53
CA LEU A 150 17.59 69.07 -12.39
C LEU A 150 16.22 68.79 -11.73
N SER A 151 15.70 69.72 -10.91
CA SER A 151 14.38 69.60 -10.27
C SER A 151 13.24 69.60 -11.29
N HIS A 152 13.44 70.21 -12.46
CA HIS A 152 12.50 70.11 -13.58
C HIS A 152 12.32 68.65 -14.05
N PHE A 153 13.37 67.83 -13.92
CA PHE A 153 13.37 66.42 -14.33
C PHE A 153 13.05 65.48 -13.16
N TRP A 154 13.56 65.68 -11.95
CA TRP A 154 13.31 64.74 -10.83
C TRP A 154 12.26 65.18 -9.80
N GLY A 155 11.65 66.35 -9.97
CA GLY A 155 10.72 66.94 -9.01
C GLY A 155 11.44 67.72 -7.90
N ASP A 156 10.70 68.06 -6.82
CA ASP A 156 11.11 69.08 -5.84
C ASP A 156 12.23 68.64 -4.87
N LYS A 157 12.69 67.39 -4.94
CA LYS A 157 13.80 66.89 -4.11
C LYS A 157 14.81 66.05 -4.93
N PRO A 158 16.12 66.29 -4.78
CA PRO A 158 17.14 65.46 -5.39
C PRO A 158 17.22 64.06 -4.74
N PRO A 159 17.71 63.02 -5.46
CA PRO A 159 17.96 61.71 -4.89
C PRO A 159 19.05 61.75 -3.79
N SER A 160 18.95 60.87 -2.78
CA SER A 160 19.91 60.80 -1.67
C SER A 160 21.30 60.34 -2.12
N LYS A 161 22.38 60.86 -1.51
CA LYS A 161 23.80 60.52 -1.84
C LYS A 161 24.08 58.99 -1.84
N GLU A 162 23.43 58.22 -0.97
CA GLU A 162 23.59 56.74 -0.89
C GLU A 162 23.07 55.97 -2.13
N LEU A 163 22.05 56.50 -2.80
CA LEU A 163 21.44 55.92 -4.01
C LEU A 163 22.31 56.15 -5.25
N ALA A 164 23.10 57.22 -5.26
CA ALA A 164 24.09 57.50 -6.31
C ALA A 164 25.28 56.54 -6.25
N THR A 165 25.69 56.11 -5.06
CA THR A 165 26.81 55.17 -4.85
C THR A 165 26.50 53.72 -5.25
N GLN A 166 25.27 53.22 -5.06
CA GLN A 166 24.91 51.84 -5.45
C GLN A 166 24.94 51.59 -6.98
N ASN A 167 24.84 52.64 -7.79
CA ASN A 167 24.80 52.56 -9.25
C ASN A 167 26.16 52.73 -9.93
N ALA A 168 27.26 52.88 -9.19
CA ALA A 168 28.59 53.19 -9.72
C ALA A 168 29.16 52.15 -10.72
N ASN A 169 28.67 50.90 -10.68
CA ASN A 169 29.08 49.81 -11.57
C ASN A 169 28.21 49.64 -12.84
N ARG A 170 27.20 50.48 -13.05
CA ARG A 170 26.25 50.36 -14.18
C ARG A 170 26.53 51.43 -15.25
N ARG A 171 26.33 51.08 -16.54
CA ARG A 171 26.53 52.03 -17.66
C ARG A 171 25.38 53.02 -17.73
N VAL A 172 24.13 52.53 -17.79
CA VAL A 172 22.94 53.37 -17.60
C VAL A 172 22.67 53.51 -16.11
N THR A 173 22.38 54.72 -15.66
CA THR A 173 22.05 55.00 -14.26
C THR A 173 20.57 55.38 -14.16
N GLN A 174 19.87 54.77 -13.21
CA GLN A 174 18.48 55.09 -12.90
C GLN A 174 18.43 56.19 -11.84
N ILE A 175 17.54 57.16 -12.02
CA ILE A 175 17.27 58.20 -11.05
C ILE A 175 15.82 58.07 -10.60
N PHE A 176 15.64 57.87 -9.30
CA PHE A 176 14.32 57.81 -8.69
C PHE A 176 13.88 59.24 -8.32
N PRO A 177 12.83 59.79 -8.94
CA PRO A 177 12.20 60.97 -8.39
C PRO A 177 11.47 60.58 -7.11
N THR A 178 11.79 61.22 -5.99
CA THR A 178 10.94 61.19 -4.80
C THR A 178 9.61 61.85 -5.16
N GLY A 179 8.57 61.05 -5.38
CA GLY A 179 7.18 61.51 -5.41
C GLY A 179 6.55 61.81 -6.77
N ARG A 180 7.22 61.64 -7.93
CA ARG A 180 6.57 61.77 -9.26
C ARG A 180 6.43 60.42 -9.97
N ARG A 181 5.26 60.21 -10.60
CA ARG A 181 4.80 59.00 -11.32
C ARG A 181 5.59 58.70 -12.61
N THR A 182 6.92 58.73 -12.59
CA THR A 182 7.77 58.56 -13.80
C THR A 182 9.14 57.99 -13.46
N TRP A 183 9.81 57.31 -14.40
CA TRP A 183 11.19 56.81 -14.23
C TRP A 183 12.15 57.56 -15.14
N PHE A 184 13.30 57.98 -14.62
CA PHE A 184 14.35 58.64 -15.40
C PHE A 184 15.61 57.78 -15.47
N TYR A 185 16.20 57.70 -16.66
CA TYR A 185 17.43 56.98 -16.93
C TYR A 185 18.38 57.86 -17.73
N TRP A 186 19.67 57.72 -17.48
CA TRP A 186 20.66 58.46 -18.23
C TRP A 186 21.95 57.66 -18.46
N TYR A 187 22.67 58.07 -19.51
CA TYR A 187 24.00 57.60 -19.86
C TYR A 187 24.78 58.75 -20.48
N SER A 188 26.02 58.95 -20.05
CA SER A 188 26.97 59.87 -20.68
C SER A 188 28.27 59.15 -20.99
N GLY A 189 28.58 59.00 -22.27
CA GLY A 189 29.88 58.54 -22.75
C GLY A 189 30.69 59.66 -23.38
N SER A 190 31.96 59.38 -23.71
CA SER A 190 32.84 60.34 -24.40
C SER A 190 32.41 60.67 -25.84
N ARG A 191 31.55 59.84 -26.46
CA ARG A 191 31.10 59.99 -27.86
C ARG A 191 29.60 60.21 -28.05
N VAL A 192 28.77 59.77 -27.09
CA VAL A 192 27.29 59.89 -27.14
C VAL A 192 26.71 59.96 -25.73
N GLY A 193 25.54 60.57 -25.59
CA GLY A 193 24.71 60.53 -24.39
C GLY A 193 23.27 60.12 -24.69
N LEU A 194 22.60 59.57 -23.68
CA LEU A 194 21.20 59.17 -23.73
C LEU A 194 20.51 59.61 -22.44
N PHE A 195 19.41 60.33 -22.55
CA PHE A 195 18.47 60.59 -21.47
C PHE A 195 17.12 59.99 -21.84
N ALA A 196 16.50 59.27 -20.91
CA ALA A 196 15.22 58.62 -21.12
C ALA A 196 14.28 58.91 -19.96
N HIS A 197 13.10 59.41 -20.29
CA HIS A 197 11.99 59.62 -19.37
C HIS A 197 10.87 58.64 -19.72
N VAL A 198 10.46 57.84 -18.75
CA VAL A 198 9.40 56.84 -18.89
C VAL A 198 8.18 57.27 -18.08
N HIS A 199 7.07 57.54 -18.77
CA HIS A 199 5.81 58.00 -18.17
C HIS A 199 4.99 56.83 -17.59
N ARG A 200 4.71 56.81 -16.28
CA ARG A 200 3.93 55.72 -15.66
C ARG A 200 2.45 55.72 -16.08
N GLN A 201 1.92 56.87 -16.51
CA GLN A 201 0.53 57.02 -16.97
C GLN A 201 0.32 56.50 -18.42
N GLY A 202 1.37 56.45 -19.23
CA GLY A 202 1.30 56.01 -20.64
C GLY A 202 1.42 54.50 -20.86
N ALA A 203 1.82 53.71 -19.84
CA ALA A 203 1.92 52.26 -19.92
C ALA A 203 0.77 51.58 -19.19
N ARG A 204 0.10 50.63 -19.85
CA ARG A 204 -0.72 49.64 -19.14
C ARG A 204 0.18 48.89 -18.14
N PRO A 205 -0.24 48.67 -16.88
CA PRO A 205 0.61 48.09 -15.82
C PRO A 205 1.29 46.77 -16.21
N TRP A 206 0.68 46.01 -17.11
CA TRP A 206 1.12 44.69 -17.58
C TRP A 206 1.95 44.72 -18.88
N TYR A 207 2.22 45.89 -19.47
CA TYR A 207 2.89 45.98 -20.78
C TYR A 207 4.30 45.34 -20.80
N PRO A 208 5.21 45.64 -19.85
CA PRO A 208 6.53 45.01 -19.82
C PRO A 208 6.46 43.48 -19.72
N LEU A 209 5.51 42.99 -18.92
CA LEU A 209 5.23 41.56 -18.80
C LEU A 209 4.73 40.94 -20.10
N ALA A 210 3.85 41.60 -20.84
CA ALA A 210 3.37 41.12 -22.13
C ALA A 210 4.50 40.98 -23.17
N VAL A 211 5.49 41.88 -23.16
CA VAL A 211 6.69 41.77 -24.02
C VAL A 211 7.55 40.56 -23.63
N GLN A 212 7.74 40.32 -22.34
CA GLN A 212 8.49 39.17 -21.85
C GLN A 212 7.76 37.84 -22.15
N ILE A 213 6.43 37.82 -22.04
CA ILE A 213 5.61 36.66 -22.41
C ILE A 213 5.70 36.38 -23.92
N ALA A 214 5.68 37.41 -24.76
CA ALA A 214 5.89 37.25 -26.19
C ALA A 214 7.28 36.66 -26.51
N HIS A 215 8.31 37.05 -25.76
CA HIS A 215 9.63 36.44 -25.85
C HIS A 215 9.64 34.98 -25.38
N LEU A 216 8.99 34.67 -24.25
CA LEU A 216 8.84 33.32 -23.72
C LEU A 216 8.18 32.37 -24.74
N ASN A 217 7.10 32.82 -25.37
CA ASN A 217 6.38 32.10 -26.43
C ASN A 217 7.24 31.86 -27.69
N ARG A 218 8.22 32.72 -27.95
CA ARG A 218 9.15 32.58 -29.08
C ARG A 218 10.27 31.58 -28.77
N VAL A 219 10.79 31.59 -27.55
CA VAL A 219 11.91 30.74 -27.12
C VAL A 219 11.44 29.29 -26.89
N HIS A 220 10.28 29.09 -26.28
CA HIS A 220 9.78 27.76 -25.94
C HIS A 220 8.66 27.29 -26.88
N ARG A 221 9.00 26.52 -27.92
CA ARG A 221 8.04 26.07 -28.94
C ARG A 221 6.86 25.24 -28.42
N ARG A 222 7.01 24.53 -27.30
CA ARG A 222 5.97 23.69 -26.67
C ARG A 222 5.13 24.43 -25.60
N LEU A 223 5.38 25.73 -25.39
CA LEU A 223 4.77 26.54 -24.35
C LEU A 223 4.08 27.76 -24.97
N VAL A 224 2.85 28.02 -24.57
CA VAL A 224 2.06 29.18 -24.97
C VAL A 224 1.56 29.88 -23.71
N GLY A 225 1.88 31.15 -23.54
CA GLY A 225 1.47 31.94 -22.39
C GLY A 225 0.84 33.27 -22.77
N GLY A 226 0.08 33.83 -21.83
CA GLY A 226 -0.63 35.08 -22.00
C GLY A 226 -1.03 35.70 -20.67
N ILE A 227 -1.60 36.89 -20.74
CA ILE A 227 -2.23 37.57 -19.61
C ILE A 227 -3.72 37.59 -19.90
N THR A 228 -4.54 37.30 -18.89
CA THR A 228 -5.99 37.44 -18.99
C THR A 228 -6.54 38.13 -17.77
N THR A 229 -7.67 38.82 -17.92
CA THR A 229 -8.43 39.34 -16.79
C THR A 229 -9.27 38.23 -16.16
N LEU A 230 -9.65 38.38 -14.89
CA LEU A 230 -10.61 37.52 -14.22
C LEU A 230 -11.93 37.51 -15.03
N GLY A 231 -12.42 36.32 -15.42
CA GLY A 231 -13.59 36.16 -16.31
C GLY A 231 -13.35 36.50 -17.79
N GLY A 232 -12.15 36.95 -18.17
CA GLY A 232 -11.79 37.27 -19.55
C GLY A 232 -11.45 36.04 -20.40
N THR A 233 -11.54 36.20 -21.73
CA THR A 233 -11.09 35.16 -22.68
C THR A 233 -9.57 35.22 -22.87
N PRO A 234 -8.82 34.15 -22.58
CA PRO A 234 -7.37 34.14 -22.71
C PRO A 234 -6.96 34.27 -24.18
N ARG A 235 -6.00 35.15 -24.46
CA ARG A 235 -5.44 35.38 -25.80
C ARG A 235 -3.93 35.22 -25.80
N ALA A 236 -3.40 34.47 -26.76
CA ALA A 236 -1.97 34.32 -26.99
C ALA A 236 -1.67 33.92 -28.46
N PRO A 237 -0.44 34.17 -28.97
CA PRO A 237 -0.03 33.68 -30.28
C PRO A 237 -0.14 32.15 -30.36
N ARG A 238 -0.69 31.62 -31.47
CA ARG A 238 -0.88 30.17 -31.72
C ARG A 238 -1.91 29.47 -30.82
N LEU A 239 -2.73 30.19 -30.06
CA LEU A 239 -3.81 29.61 -29.26
C LEU A 239 -5.08 29.43 -30.10
N SER A 240 -5.57 28.20 -30.24
CA SER A 240 -6.85 27.91 -30.92
C SER A 240 -8.07 28.29 -30.07
N ARG A 241 -9.26 28.44 -30.68
CA ARG A 241 -10.52 28.69 -29.94
C ARG A 241 -10.84 27.58 -28.92
N GLY A 242 -10.51 26.33 -29.25
CA GLY A 242 -10.68 25.20 -28.34
C GLY A 242 -9.70 25.24 -27.15
N GLU A 243 -8.43 25.55 -27.41
CA GLU A 243 -7.42 25.71 -26.35
C GLU A 243 -7.72 26.92 -25.45
N ALA A 244 -8.27 28.02 -26.00
CA ALA A 244 -8.72 29.14 -25.20
C ALA A 244 -9.82 28.76 -24.20
N ARG A 245 -10.80 27.95 -24.61
CA ARG A 245 -11.83 27.41 -23.70
C ARG A 245 -11.23 26.50 -22.63
N LEU A 246 -10.28 25.63 -23.01
CA LEU A 246 -9.56 24.77 -22.06
C LEU A 246 -8.80 25.59 -21.02
N VAL A 247 -8.13 26.67 -21.42
CA VAL A 247 -7.43 27.58 -20.52
C VAL A 247 -8.43 28.31 -19.61
N THR A 248 -9.58 28.78 -20.11
CA THR A 248 -10.62 29.40 -19.28
C THR A 248 -11.15 28.45 -18.20
N LEU A 249 -11.46 27.20 -18.58
CA LEU A 249 -11.88 26.15 -17.64
C LEU A 249 -10.79 25.82 -16.62
N ALA A 250 -9.54 25.74 -17.08
CA ALA A 250 -8.39 25.49 -16.23
C ALA A 250 -8.17 26.63 -15.22
N ILE A 251 -8.33 27.90 -15.62
CA ILE A 251 -8.21 29.05 -14.73
C ILE A 251 -9.26 28.98 -13.61
N SER A 252 -10.52 28.70 -13.93
CA SER A 252 -11.58 28.54 -12.92
C SER A 252 -11.28 27.40 -11.94
N ARG A 253 -10.75 26.27 -12.43
CA ARG A 253 -10.31 25.14 -11.58
C ARG A 253 -9.08 25.47 -10.74
N ILE A 254 -8.15 26.26 -11.27
CA ILE A 254 -6.93 26.68 -10.55
C ILE A 254 -7.27 27.71 -9.47
N ASP A 255 -8.14 28.68 -9.75
CA ASP A 255 -8.58 29.68 -8.76
C ASP A 255 -9.32 29.04 -7.57
N THR A 256 -9.92 27.85 -7.76
CA THR A 256 -10.59 27.06 -6.71
C THR A 256 -9.70 25.93 -6.14
N SER A 257 -8.47 25.77 -6.62
CA SER A 257 -7.56 24.68 -6.26
C SER A 257 -6.33 25.19 -5.51
N PRO A 258 -5.80 24.43 -4.53
CA PRO A 258 -4.53 24.77 -3.87
C PRO A 258 -3.31 24.64 -4.79
N ARG A 259 -3.45 24.02 -5.98
CA ARG A 259 -2.37 23.88 -6.97
C ARG A 259 -2.40 25.05 -7.95
N ALA A 260 -1.24 25.66 -8.21
CA ALA A 260 -1.08 26.72 -9.22
C ALA A 260 -1.12 26.22 -10.69
N TRP A 261 -1.51 24.97 -10.89
CA TRP A 261 -1.52 24.30 -12.19
C TRP A 261 -2.56 23.18 -12.22
N THR A 262 -3.00 22.82 -13.42
CA THR A 262 -3.90 21.69 -13.67
C THR A 262 -3.57 21.04 -15.02
N VAL A 263 -3.93 19.76 -15.18
CA VAL A 263 -3.72 19.03 -16.43
C VAL A 263 -5.08 18.79 -17.08
N MET A 264 -5.31 19.39 -18.24
CA MET A 264 -6.49 19.18 -19.07
C MET A 264 -6.10 18.35 -20.30
N GLY A 265 -6.44 17.07 -20.33
CA GLY A 265 -6.09 16.18 -21.44
C GLY A 265 -4.58 15.88 -21.51
N ASP A 266 -3.88 16.40 -22.52
CA ASP A 266 -2.42 16.34 -22.69
C ASP A 266 -1.73 17.70 -22.41
N ARG A 267 -2.48 18.68 -21.90
CA ARG A 267 -2.02 20.05 -21.68
C ARG A 267 -1.89 20.35 -20.19
N LEU A 268 -0.70 20.73 -19.79
CA LEU A 268 -0.41 21.30 -18.48
C LEU A 268 -0.65 22.80 -18.55
N VAL A 269 -1.63 23.29 -17.79
CA VAL A 269 -1.91 24.72 -17.64
C VAL A 269 -1.39 25.18 -16.28
N THR A 270 -0.53 26.20 -16.26
CA THR A 270 0.04 26.80 -15.04
C THR A 270 -0.37 28.25 -14.96
N MET A 271 -0.66 28.75 -13.76
CA MET A 271 -1.17 30.10 -13.53
C MET A 271 -0.49 30.78 -12.34
N LEU A 272 -0.13 32.05 -12.50
CA LEU A 272 0.31 32.94 -11.45
C LEU A 272 -0.65 34.14 -11.36
N PRO A 273 -1.24 34.42 -10.18
CA PRO A 273 -2.02 35.63 -9.98
C PRO A 273 -1.09 36.84 -9.95
N LEU A 274 -1.44 37.90 -10.69
CA LEU A 274 -0.66 39.15 -10.72
C LEU A 274 -1.22 40.18 -9.74
N ASP A 275 -2.54 40.37 -9.75
CA ASP A 275 -3.30 41.21 -8.83
C ASP A 275 -4.75 40.68 -8.72
N THR A 276 -5.70 41.48 -8.21
CA THR A 276 -7.13 41.11 -8.13
C THR A 276 -7.78 40.92 -9.50
N THR A 277 -7.18 41.45 -10.56
CA THR A 277 -7.81 41.66 -11.87
C THR A 277 -7.15 40.80 -12.96
N PHE A 278 -5.84 40.58 -12.91
CA PHE A 278 -5.05 39.93 -13.95
C PHE A 278 -4.41 38.61 -13.49
N ARG A 279 -4.30 37.68 -14.44
CA ARG A 279 -3.67 36.37 -14.29
C ARG A 279 -2.64 36.15 -15.40
N PHE A 280 -1.43 35.75 -15.04
CA PHE A 280 -0.43 35.24 -15.99
C PHE A 280 -0.61 33.73 -16.10
N TRP A 281 -0.91 33.24 -17.30
CA TRP A 281 -1.11 31.82 -17.56
C TRP A 281 -0.13 31.30 -18.61
N THR A 282 0.18 30.00 -18.53
CA THR A 282 0.89 29.27 -19.58
C THR A 282 0.25 27.90 -19.78
N MET A 283 0.35 27.38 -21.00
CA MET A 283 -0.08 26.07 -21.42
C MET A 283 1.10 25.38 -22.10
N ARG A 284 1.49 24.22 -21.56
CA ARG A 284 2.55 23.36 -22.10
C ARG A 284 1.95 22.04 -22.55
N ARG A 285 2.33 21.57 -23.74
CA ARG A 285 1.99 20.20 -24.16
C ARG A 285 2.94 19.23 -23.46
N LEU A 286 2.38 18.30 -22.69
CA LEU A 286 3.14 17.25 -22.03
C LEU A 286 3.64 16.25 -23.07
N ASP A 287 4.87 15.75 -22.89
CA ASP A 287 5.44 14.77 -23.82
C ASP A 287 4.61 13.47 -23.84
N PRO A 288 4.05 13.06 -24.99
CA PRO A 288 3.23 11.86 -25.09
C PRO A 288 4.04 10.56 -24.87
N THR A 289 5.35 10.57 -25.09
CA THR A 289 6.22 9.38 -24.91
C THR A 289 6.40 9.00 -23.44
N VAL A 290 6.25 9.96 -22.53
CA VAL A 290 6.25 9.73 -21.07
C VAL A 290 4.89 9.17 -20.61
N ARG A 291 3.83 9.41 -21.39
CA ARG A 291 2.47 8.90 -21.15
C ARG A 291 2.27 7.44 -21.60
N GLY A 292 3.25 6.87 -22.30
CA GLY A 292 3.26 5.49 -22.78
C GLY A 292 4.40 5.37 -23.78
N GLU A 293 5.36 4.46 -23.63
CA GLU A 293 5.17 3.14 -24.24
C GLU A 293 6.08 2.03 -23.67
N LEU A 294 7.15 2.37 -22.94
CA LEU A 294 8.23 1.40 -22.70
C LEU A 294 8.24 0.78 -21.30
N TRP A 295 7.70 1.47 -20.29
CA TRP A 295 7.73 0.98 -18.91
C TRP A 295 6.41 0.35 -18.44
N SER A 296 5.27 0.94 -18.79
CA SER A 296 3.95 0.35 -18.50
C SER A 296 3.69 -0.91 -19.31
N ARG A 297 4.14 -0.96 -20.58
CA ARG A 297 4.11 -2.20 -21.38
C ARG A 297 5.06 -3.25 -20.83
N ARG A 298 6.29 -2.89 -20.42
CA ARG A 298 7.22 -3.88 -19.81
C ARG A 298 6.72 -4.40 -18.48
N LEU A 299 6.17 -3.56 -17.60
CA LEU A 299 5.63 -4.02 -16.32
C LEU A 299 4.35 -4.85 -16.53
N ALA A 300 3.43 -4.39 -17.39
CA ALA A 300 2.24 -5.16 -17.73
C ALA A 300 2.57 -6.48 -18.46
N LEU A 301 3.61 -6.49 -19.32
CA LEU A 301 4.11 -7.70 -19.97
C LEU A 301 4.82 -8.61 -18.98
N VAL A 302 5.63 -8.11 -18.04
CA VAL A 302 6.32 -8.93 -17.05
C VAL A 302 5.33 -9.47 -16.02
N SER A 303 4.42 -8.65 -15.50
CA SER A 303 3.32 -9.09 -14.62
C SER A 303 2.36 -10.02 -15.34
N GLY A 304 2.04 -9.72 -16.60
CA GLY A 304 1.24 -10.58 -17.47
C GLY A 304 1.92 -11.90 -17.81
N LEU A 305 3.26 -11.91 -18.00
CA LEU A 305 4.05 -13.11 -18.26
C LEU A 305 4.20 -13.94 -16.98
N VAL A 306 4.42 -13.33 -15.82
CA VAL A 306 4.42 -14.05 -14.53
C VAL A 306 3.05 -14.62 -14.24
N LEU A 307 1.97 -13.87 -14.52
CA LEU A 307 0.63 -14.37 -14.39
C LEU A 307 0.37 -15.51 -15.36
N LEU A 308 0.70 -15.35 -16.64
CA LEU A 308 0.56 -16.36 -17.68
C LEU A 308 1.41 -17.60 -17.39
N LEU A 309 2.62 -17.45 -16.86
CA LEU A 309 3.48 -18.57 -16.46
C LEU A 309 2.96 -19.28 -15.20
N THR A 310 2.41 -18.55 -14.22
CA THR A 310 1.80 -19.16 -13.03
C THR A 310 0.45 -19.81 -13.32
N THR A 311 -0.38 -19.20 -14.19
CA THR A 311 -1.61 -19.84 -14.70
C THR A 311 -1.30 -20.99 -15.63
N ALA A 312 -0.31 -20.89 -16.51
CA ALA A 312 0.11 -21.98 -17.39
C ALA A 312 0.72 -23.13 -16.59
N ALA A 313 1.53 -22.85 -15.55
CA ALA A 313 2.06 -23.88 -14.65
C ALA A 313 0.94 -24.54 -13.82
N ALA A 314 0.00 -23.77 -13.28
CA ALA A 314 -1.17 -24.31 -12.59
C ALA A 314 -2.08 -25.12 -13.53
N PHE A 315 -2.25 -24.67 -14.77
CA PHE A 315 -3.01 -25.34 -15.83
C PHE A 315 -2.32 -26.63 -16.32
N LEU A 316 -0.99 -26.62 -16.51
CA LEU A 316 -0.20 -27.81 -16.85
C LEU A 316 -0.32 -28.88 -15.75
N VAL A 317 -0.26 -28.46 -14.48
CA VAL A 317 -0.28 -29.38 -13.33
C VAL A 317 -1.69 -29.90 -13.01
N MET A 318 -2.76 -29.14 -13.28
CA MET A 318 -4.13 -29.58 -12.97
C MET A 318 -4.94 -30.12 -14.16
N VAL A 319 -4.72 -29.64 -15.39
CA VAL A 319 -5.59 -29.96 -16.54
C VAL A 319 -4.96 -30.94 -17.51
N LEU A 320 -3.63 -30.87 -17.71
CA LEU A 320 -2.92 -31.77 -18.61
C LEU A 320 -2.51 -33.10 -17.98
N GLU A 321 -2.87 -33.34 -16.71
CA GLU A 321 -2.43 -34.52 -15.92
C GLU A 321 -0.94 -34.81 -16.08
N TRP A 322 -0.13 -33.77 -16.28
CA TRP A 322 1.30 -33.94 -16.40
C TRP A 322 1.76 -34.56 -15.09
N GLU A 323 2.28 -35.78 -15.15
CA GLU A 323 2.83 -36.53 -14.02
C GLU A 323 4.12 -35.86 -13.55
N VAL A 324 4.02 -34.62 -13.08
CA VAL A 324 5.07 -34.05 -12.25
C VAL A 324 5.00 -34.84 -10.94
N PRO A 325 6.09 -35.47 -10.49
CA PRO A 325 6.14 -36.31 -9.29
C PRO A 325 6.12 -35.44 -8.03
N ILE A 326 5.16 -34.51 -7.95
CA ILE A 326 4.91 -33.65 -6.80
C ILE A 326 4.00 -34.44 -5.86
N PRO A 327 4.43 -34.70 -4.61
CA PRO A 327 3.60 -35.35 -3.60
C PRO A 327 2.27 -34.61 -3.43
N ILE A 328 1.20 -35.32 -3.07
CA ILE A 328 -0.13 -34.73 -2.80
C ILE A 328 -0.02 -33.56 -1.80
N ARG A 329 0.88 -33.69 -0.82
CA ARG A 329 1.23 -32.63 0.14
C ARG A 329 1.70 -31.34 -0.52
N GLY A 330 2.55 -31.43 -1.55
CA GLY A 330 3.02 -30.27 -2.31
C GLY A 330 1.91 -29.61 -3.11
N ARG A 331 0.99 -30.40 -3.68
CA ARG A 331 -0.18 -29.89 -4.42
C ARG A 331 -1.14 -29.11 -3.50
N LEU A 332 -1.43 -29.64 -2.31
CA LEU A 332 -2.28 -29.01 -1.30
C LEU A 332 -1.67 -27.70 -0.77
N ILE A 333 -0.37 -27.70 -0.43
CA ILE A 333 0.33 -26.48 0.02
C ILE A 333 0.35 -25.43 -1.09
N GLY A 334 0.60 -25.83 -2.34
CA GLY A 334 0.54 -24.93 -3.50
C GLY A 334 -0.84 -24.30 -3.70
N LEU A 335 -1.91 -25.10 -3.61
CA LEU A 335 -3.29 -24.61 -3.74
C LEU A 335 -3.64 -23.60 -2.63
N PHE A 336 -3.31 -23.91 -1.37
CA PHE A 336 -3.53 -22.99 -0.25
C PHE A 336 -2.69 -21.72 -0.35
N GLY A 337 -1.43 -21.85 -0.80
CA GLY A 337 -0.53 -20.73 -1.03
C GLY A 337 -1.10 -19.75 -2.08
N ILE A 338 -1.72 -20.25 -3.15
CA ILE A 338 -2.35 -19.38 -4.15
C ILE A 338 -3.65 -18.77 -3.60
N ALA A 339 -4.50 -19.57 -2.94
CA ALA A 339 -5.78 -19.11 -2.41
C ALA A 339 -5.64 -17.98 -1.36
N THR A 340 -4.54 -17.96 -0.61
CA THR A 340 -4.28 -16.95 0.43
C THR A 340 -3.27 -15.89 0.02
N GLY A 341 -2.25 -16.25 -0.77
CA GLY A 341 -1.23 -15.32 -1.24
C GLY A 341 -1.79 -14.25 -2.16
N LEU A 342 -2.75 -14.59 -3.01
CA LEU A 342 -3.34 -13.66 -3.97
C LEU A 342 -4.14 -12.53 -3.26
N PRO A 343 -5.08 -12.81 -2.32
CA PRO A 343 -5.69 -11.76 -1.49
C PRO A 343 -4.69 -10.91 -0.70
N LEU A 344 -3.61 -11.52 -0.18
CA LEU A 344 -2.59 -10.79 0.56
C LEU A 344 -1.85 -9.78 -0.32
N VAL A 345 -1.55 -10.15 -1.58
CA VAL A 345 -0.96 -9.23 -2.56
C VAL A 345 -1.90 -8.06 -2.86
N VAL A 346 -3.21 -8.32 -2.98
CA VAL A 346 -4.22 -7.25 -3.15
C VAL A 346 -4.22 -6.32 -1.95
N LEU A 347 -4.26 -6.89 -0.73
CA LEU A 347 -4.28 -6.11 0.50
C LEU A 347 -3.02 -5.25 0.65
N LEU A 348 -1.85 -5.78 0.27
CA LEU A 348 -0.59 -5.03 0.25
C LEU A 348 -0.61 -3.93 -0.81
N ALA A 349 -1.12 -4.19 -2.01
CA ALA A 349 -1.24 -3.19 -3.07
C ALA A 349 -2.21 -2.05 -2.68
N SER A 350 -3.38 -2.38 -2.15
CA SER A 350 -4.35 -1.41 -1.64
C SER A 350 -3.82 -0.67 -0.41
N GLY A 351 -3.10 -1.35 0.47
CA GLY A 351 -2.43 -0.74 1.62
C GLY A 351 -1.36 0.27 1.19
N PHE A 352 -0.61 -0.03 0.12
CA PHE A 352 0.35 0.90 -0.46
C PHE A 352 -0.32 2.14 -1.07
N ASP A 353 -1.44 1.95 -1.80
CA ASP A 353 -2.25 3.06 -2.31
C ASP A 353 -2.77 3.94 -1.16
N TYR A 354 -3.32 3.32 -0.11
CA TYR A 354 -3.77 4.04 1.08
C TYR A 354 -2.64 4.85 1.74
N LEU A 355 -1.43 4.29 1.85
CA LEU A 355 -0.27 5.01 2.39
C LEU A 355 0.11 6.22 1.54
N SER A 356 0.13 6.07 0.22
CA SER A 356 0.42 7.17 -0.73
C SER A 356 -0.62 8.29 -0.66
N GLN A 357 -1.90 7.91 -0.61
CA GLN A 357 -3.00 8.86 -0.43
C GLN A 357 -2.91 9.57 0.93
N THR A 358 -2.54 8.85 1.99
CA THR A 358 -2.38 9.40 3.34
C THR A 358 -1.23 10.41 3.38
N GLU A 359 -0.08 10.11 2.80
CA GLU A 359 1.04 11.05 2.69
C GLU A 359 0.62 12.34 1.97
N THR A 360 -0.04 12.21 0.82
CA THR A 360 -0.51 13.34 0.03
C THR A 360 -1.53 14.19 0.79
N ARG A 361 -2.44 13.52 1.52
CA ARG A 361 -3.45 14.16 2.36
C ARG A 361 -2.81 14.92 3.52
N LEU A 362 -1.89 14.29 4.27
CA LEU A 362 -1.20 14.91 5.42
C LEU A 362 -0.39 16.14 4.98
N VAL A 363 0.34 16.06 3.85
CA VAL A 363 1.08 17.20 3.30
C VAL A 363 0.13 18.35 2.91
N LYS A 364 -1.04 18.03 2.34
CA LYS A 364 -2.06 19.02 1.98
C LYS A 364 -2.67 19.69 3.21
N GLU A 365 -3.13 18.91 4.19
CA GLU A 365 -3.69 19.41 5.44
C GLU A 365 -2.67 20.30 6.18
N THR A 366 -1.40 19.89 6.20
CA THR A 366 -0.31 20.70 6.78
C THR A 366 -0.10 22.01 6.02
N ARG A 367 -0.14 22.00 4.68
CA ARG A 367 -0.05 23.22 3.86
C ARG A 367 -1.18 24.20 4.19
N ASP A 368 -2.41 23.72 4.26
CA ASP A 368 -3.59 24.55 4.51
C ASP A 368 -3.54 25.13 5.94
N ALA A 369 -3.15 24.31 6.92
CA ALA A 369 -2.95 24.73 8.31
C ALA A 369 -1.86 25.82 8.46
N LEU A 370 -0.74 25.71 7.74
CA LEU A 370 0.32 26.72 7.76
C LEU A 370 -0.16 28.07 7.20
N GLN A 371 -0.90 28.06 6.09
CA GLN A 371 -1.45 29.30 5.51
C GLN A 371 -2.45 29.96 6.46
N GLU A 372 -3.34 29.17 7.05
CA GLU A 372 -4.35 29.70 7.99
C GLU A 372 -3.71 30.21 9.28
N SER A 373 -2.66 29.54 9.77
CA SER A 373 -1.85 30.00 10.89
C SER A 373 -1.21 31.37 10.62
N LEU A 374 -0.65 31.59 9.43
CA LEU A 374 -0.09 32.89 9.05
C LEU A 374 -1.15 33.99 8.93
N LYS A 375 -2.27 33.70 8.25
CA LYS A 375 -3.39 34.65 8.10
C LYS A 375 -3.99 35.06 9.44
N SER A 376 -4.26 34.08 10.30
CA SER A 376 -4.84 34.31 11.63
C SER A 376 -3.87 35.06 12.54
N PHE A 377 -2.55 34.92 12.36
CA PHE A 377 -1.57 35.71 13.07
C PHE A 377 -1.57 37.18 12.59
N ASP A 378 -1.57 37.44 11.28
CA ASP A 378 -1.60 38.80 10.73
C ASP A 378 -2.90 39.54 11.12
N ALA A 379 -4.05 38.86 11.02
CA ALA A 379 -5.37 39.42 11.32
C ALA A 379 -5.59 39.80 12.81
N LYS A 380 -4.70 39.40 13.73
CA LYS A 380 -4.76 39.79 15.14
C LYS A 380 -4.23 41.19 15.41
N PHE A 381 -3.47 41.78 14.48
CA PHE A 381 -2.86 43.08 14.69
C PHE A 381 -3.88 44.20 14.99
N PRO A 382 -4.99 44.36 14.24
CA PRO A 382 -6.02 45.37 14.54
C PRO A 382 -6.64 45.21 15.94
N LYS A 383 -6.87 43.98 16.39
CA LYS A 383 -7.41 43.70 17.74
C LYS A 383 -6.49 44.25 18.84
N ILE A 384 -5.18 44.18 18.64
CA ILE A 384 -4.20 44.67 19.60
C ILE A 384 -4.10 46.20 19.57
N LEU A 385 -4.31 46.81 18.40
CA LEU A 385 -4.49 48.27 18.34
C LEU A 385 -5.69 48.70 19.21
N SER A 386 -6.80 47.96 19.16
CA SER A 386 -7.96 48.21 20.03
C SER A 386 -7.65 48.00 21.51
N GLU A 387 -6.82 47.00 21.88
CA GLU A 387 -6.34 46.83 23.27
C GLU A 387 -5.51 48.03 23.73
N TYR A 388 -4.61 48.53 22.88
CA TYR A 388 -3.79 49.71 23.19
C TYR A 388 -4.65 50.96 23.31
N GLN A 389 -5.62 51.13 22.41
CA GLN A 389 -6.61 52.19 22.47
C GLN A 389 -7.39 52.16 23.80
N ALA A 390 -7.87 50.99 24.24
CA ALA A 390 -8.58 50.85 25.51
C ALA A 390 -7.69 51.23 26.71
N ILE A 391 -6.41 50.84 26.69
CA ILE A 391 -5.43 51.22 27.71
C ILE A 391 -5.24 52.74 27.77
N LEU A 392 -5.14 53.40 26.61
CA LEU A 392 -4.97 54.85 26.50
C LEU A 392 -6.22 55.59 26.98
N ASN A 393 -7.40 55.19 26.52
CA ASN A 393 -8.69 55.77 26.90
C ASN A 393 -8.94 55.62 28.43
N ALA A 394 -8.61 54.47 29.02
CA ALA A 394 -8.69 54.26 30.46
C ALA A 394 -7.68 55.13 31.23
N GLY A 395 -6.46 55.27 30.69
CA GLY A 395 -5.43 56.13 31.25
C GLY A 395 -5.82 57.61 31.24
N LEU A 396 -6.45 58.09 30.18
CA LEU A 396 -6.99 59.44 30.09
C LEU A 396 -8.09 59.67 31.13
N LYS A 397 -9.11 58.79 31.17
CA LYS A 397 -10.23 58.90 32.12
C LYS A 397 -9.77 58.94 33.58
N ALA A 398 -8.80 58.10 33.94
CA ALA A 398 -8.31 58.04 35.31
C ALA A 398 -7.47 59.27 35.70
N SER A 399 -7.06 60.11 34.75
CA SER A 399 -6.19 61.29 34.97
C SER A 399 -6.99 62.58 35.16
N TYR A 400 -8.32 62.50 35.17
CA TYR A 400 -9.19 63.58 35.62
C TYR A 400 -9.28 63.56 37.15
N LEU A 401 -9.05 64.73 37.77
CA LEU A 401 -9.24 64.95 39.20
C LEU A 401 -10.74 64.99 39.54
N PRO A 402 -11.13 64.79 40.82
CA PRO A 402 -12.53 64.92 41.25
C PRO A 402 -13.15 66.30 40.94
N SER A 403 -12.33 67.34 40.79
CA SER A 403 -12.74 68.69 40.35
C SER A 403 -13.06 68.79 38.85
N GLY A 404 -12.84 67.72 38.08
CA GLY A 404 -12.98 67.67 36.62
C GLY A 404 -11.84 68.35 35.86
N ALA A 405 -10.77 68.80 36.54
CA ALA A 405 -9.54 69.27 35.92
C ALA A 405 -8.64 68.08 35.53
N PHE A 406 -7.97 68.15 34.37
CA PHE A 406 -7.10 67.08 33.88
C PHE A 406 -5.66 67.24 34.37
N ASP A 407 -5.08 66.20 34.99
CA ASP A 407 -3.68 66.16 35.41
C ASP A 407 -2.79 65.51 34.34
N PHE A 408 -2.09 66.36 33.60
CA PHE A 408 -1.20 65.91 32.53
C PHE A 408 0.05 65.19 33.04
N GLN A 409 0.61 65.57 34.18
CA GLN A 409 1.80 64.89 34.73
C GLN A 409 1.44 63.49 35.21
N GLN A 410 0.25 63.33 35.78
CA GLN A 410 -0.29 62.02 36.13
C GLN A 410 -0.53 61.14 34.89
N PHE A 411 -1.08 61.70 33.80
CA PHE A 411 -1.24 60.97 32.54
C PHE A 411 0.11 60.56 31.94
N LEU A 412 1.09 61.47 31.87
CA LEU A 412 2.43 61.17 31.38
C LEU A 412 3.13 60.10 32.24
N GLY A 413 3.05 60.20 33.57
CA GLY A 413 3.61 59.21 34.48
C GLY A 413 3.02 57.82 34.23
N ARG A 414 1.70 57.73 34.00
CA ARG A 414 1.03 56.48 33.65
C ARG A 414 1.41 55.98 32.26
N LEU A 415 1.52 56.85 31.26
CA LEU A 415 1.95 56.50 29.92
C LEU A 415 3.39 55.96 29.90
N VAL A 416 4.29 56.59 30.67
CA VAL A 416 5.68 56.13 30.85
C VAL A 416 5.73 54.78 31.57
N SER A 417 4.95 54.60 32.64
CA SER A 417 4.87 53.30 33.35
C SER A 417 4.34 52.16 32.47
N ARG A 418 3.48 52.48 31.50
CA ARG A 418 2.88 51.53 30.54
C ARG A 418 3.62 51.47 29.20
N ARG A 419 4.73 52.19 29.03
CA ARG A 419 5.49 52.29 27.77
C ARG A 419 5.94 50.92 27.25
N ALA A 420 6.35 50.02 28.14
CA ALA A 420 6.73 48.65 27.77
C ALA A 420 5.57 47.86 27.13
N SER A 421 4.32 48.18 27.49
CA SER A 421 3.10 47.54 26.96
C SER A 421 2.53 48.21 25.70
N LEU A 422 2.85 49.49 25.45
CA LEU A 422 2.31 50.31 24.34
C LEU A 422 3.29 50.53 23.18
N GLY A 423 4.52 50.00 23.29
CA GLY A 423 5.60 50.26 22.32
C GLY A 423 6.22 51.65 22.49
N ASN A 424 7.28 51.93 21.73
CA ASN A 424 7.97 53.22 21.79
C ASN A 424 7.10 54.32 21.14
N VAL A 425 6.41 55.10 21.98
CA VAL A 425 5.72 56.34 21.56
C VAL A 425 6.76 57.42 21.32
N HIS A 426 6.82 57.99 20.12
CA HIS A 426 7.94 58.88 19.77
C HIS A 426 7.73 60.36 20.08
N SER A 427 6.51 60.85 20.31
CA SER A 427 6.26 62.25 20.69
C SER A 427 4.87 62.40 21.34
N PRO A 428 4.69 62.17 22.66
CA PRO A 428 3.47 62.58 23.32
C PRO A 428 3.43 64.12 23.37
N ALA A 429 2.45 64.72 22.73
CA ALA A 429 2.24 66.16 22.73
C ALA A 429 0.82 66.48 23.23
N MET A 430 0.71 67.44 24.14
CA MET A 430 -0.56 68.04 24.51
C MET A 430 -0.59 69.47 23.98
N ILE A 431 -1.65 69.79 23.25
CA ILE A 431 -1.82 71.10 22.63
C ILE A 431 -2.99 71.76 23.33
N PHE A 432 -2.71 72.82 24.09
CA PHE A 432 -3.70 73.56 24.85
C PHE A 432 -4.46 74.56 23.97
N ARG A 433 -5.63 74.97 24.43
CA ARG A 433 -6.50 75.94 23.78
C ARG A 433 -5.79 77.26 23.48
N ASP A 434 -4.81 77.68 24.29
CA ASP A 434 -3.98 78.89 24.12
C ASP A 434 -2.85 78.73 23.08
N GLY A 435 -2.74 77.57 22.42
CA GLY A 435 -1.67 77.25 21.48
C GLY A 435 -0.36 76.79 22.14
N LYS A 436 -0.30 76.73 23.48
CA LYS A 436 0.85 76.17 24.20
C LYS A 436 0.93 74.68 23.95
N VAL A 437 2.13 74.20 23.59
CA VAL A 437 2.39 72.77 23.38
C VAL A 437 3.31 72.27 24.47
N VAL A 438 2.88 71.23 25.19
CA VAL A 438 3.72 70.54 26.17
C VAL A 438 4.10 69.18 25.62
N GLU A 439 5.40 68.95 25.44
CA GLU A 439 5.97 67.71 24.94
C GLU A 439 6.46 66.84 26.10
N GLY A 440 6.29 65.52 26.00
CA GLY A 440 6.89 64.59 26.96
C GLY A 440 8.38 64.32 26.71
N PRO A 441 9.08 63.69 27.67
CA PRO A 441 10.56 63.63 27.75
C PRO A 441 11.27 62.71 26.74
N THR A 442 10.67 62.39 25.59
CA THR A 442 11.20 61.36 24.65
C THR A 442 11.43 61.84 23.22
N ALA A 443 11.49 63.14 22.96
CA ALA A 443 11.85 63.65 21.65
C ALA A 443 13.36 63.49 21.40
N GLU A 444 13.78 62.57 20.51
CA GLU A 444 15.11 62.64 19.92
C GLU A 444 15.25 63.97 19.15
N PRO A 445 16.17 64.87 19.55
CA PRO A 445 16.30 66.16 18.90
C PRO A 445 17.07 65.99 17.59
N GLY A 446 16.44 66.26 16.45
CA GLY A 446 17.21 66.68 15.26
C GLY A 446 16.69 66.39 13.86
N LYS A 447 15.80 65.42 13.61
CA LYS A 447 15.50 65.01 12.21
C LYS A 447 14.05 65.15 11.72
N ARG A 448 13.07 65.59 12.54
CA ARG A 448 11.63 65.42 12.22
C ARG A 448 10.73 66.66 12.40
N LYS A 449 11.26 67.88 12.28
CA LYS A 449 10.56 69.14 12.60
C LYS A 449 9.30 69.49 11.78
N HIS A 450 9.09 68.93 10.57
CA HIS A 450 7.99 69.38 9.69
C HIS A 450 6.68 68.61 9.91
N PHE A 451 6.73 67.29 10.07
CA PHE A 451 5.57 66.44 10.36
C PHE A 451 4.96 66.74 11.73
N ASP A 452 5.81 66.88 12.75
CA ASP A 452 5.36 67.22 14.11
C ASP A 452 4.72 68.61 14.16
N ARG A 453 5.17 69.55 13.32
CA ARG A 453 4.53 70.88 13.18
C ARG A 453 3.15 70.79 12.53
N LEU A 454 3.00 69.97 11.49
CA LEU A 454 1.73 69.80 10.79
C LEU A 454 0.68 69.11 11.68
N LEU A 455 1.03 68.03 12.37
CA LEU A 455 0.11 67.37 13.29
C LEU A 455 -0.30 68.27 14.45
N LYS A 456 0.62 69.10 14.96
CA LYS A 456 0.29 70.11 15.98
C LYS A 456 -0.68 71.16 15.46
N GLY A 457 -0.49 71.60 14.21
CA GLY A 457 -1.44 72.48 13.52
C GLY A 457 -2.83 71.85 13.38
N MET A 458 -2.89 70.59 12.93
CA MET A 458 -4.16 69.86 12.81
C MET A 458 -4.84 69.65 14.17
N GLY A 459 -4.09 69.36 15.23
CA GLY A 459 -4.63 69.23 16.59
C GLY A 459 -5.26 70.51 17.10
N LEU A 460 -4.60 71.67 16.88
CA LEU A 460 -5.13 72.98 17.27
C LEU A 460 -6.41 73.35 16.50
N GLU A 461 -6.42 73.14 15.18
CA GLU A 461 -7.62 73.39 14.35
C GLU A 461 -8.76 72.41 14.70
N SER A 462 -8.46 71.18 15.08
CA SER A 462 -9.45 70.20 15.55
C SER A 462 -10.10 70.64 16.86
N LEU A 463 -9.32 71.15 17.82
CA LEU A 463 -9.81 71.69 19.09
C LEU A 463 -10.71 72.92 18.87
N ARG A 464 -10.33 73.79 17.92
CA ARG A 464 -11.10 74.96 17.52
C ARG A 464 -12.42 74.57 16.87
N ALA A 465 -12.39 73.66 15.90
CA ALA A 465 -13.56 73.17 15.19
C ALA A 465 -14.54 72.48 16.15
N TYR A 466 -14.06 71.68 17.10
CA TYR A 466 -14.88 71.08 18.15
C TYR A 466 -15.60 72.14 19.01
N ASN A 467 -14.85 73.11 19.55
CA ASN A 467 -15.42 74.16 20.39
C ASN A 467 -16.44 75.02 19.64
N GLN A 468 -16.16 75.38 18.38
CA GLN A 468 -17.08 76.11 17.51
C GLN A 468 -18.37 75.32 17.25
N ASN A 469 -18.26 74.03 16.91
CA ASN A 469 -19.42 73.17 16.66
C ASN A 469 -20.28 72.96 17.91
N MET A 470 -19.68 72.97 19.10
CA MET A 470 -20.39 72.85 20.39
C MET A 470 -20.91 74.19 20.93
N GLY A 471 -20.78 75.29 20.18
CA GLY A 471 -21.30 76.61 20.57
C GLY A 471 -20.44 77.38 21.59
N PHE A 472 -19.20 76.91 21.84
CA PHE A 472 -18.24 77.62 22.68
C PHE A 472 -17.48 78.66 21.81
N GLY A 473 -17.48 79.92 22.25
CA GLY A 473 -17.02 81.07 21.46
C GLY A 473 -15.61 80.95 20.84
N ALA A 474 -15.44 81.62 19.69
CA ALA A 474 -14.19 81.63 18.94
C ALA A 474 -13.12 82.48 19.65
N ASP A 475 -12.16 81.82 20.30
CA ASP A 475 -10.97 82.51 20.80
C ASP A 475 -10.14 83.05 19.62
N THR A 476 -9.76 84.32 19.72
CA THR A 476 -8.93 85.05 18.77
C THR A 476 -7.46 84.66 18.97
N LEU A 477 -7.09 83.46 18.54
CA LEU A 477 -5.68 83.11 18.37
C LEU A 477 -5.24 83.44 16.94
N GLN A 478 -4.27 84.35 16.81
CA GLN A 478 -3.59 84.58 15.54
C GLN A 478 -2.71 83.36 15.21
N THR A 479 -3.25 82.39 14.46
CA THR A 479 -2.45 81.33 13.86
C THR A 479 -1.65 81.91 12.68
N ARG A 480 -0.56 82.63 12.97
CA ARG A 480 0.37 83.03 11.91
C ARG A 480 1.03 81.76 11.36
N GLN A 481 0.62 81.35 10.15
CA GLN A 481 1.31 80.38 9.27
C GLN A 481 1.50 78.94 9.78
N VAL A 482 0.44 78.20 10.13
CA VAL A 482 0.58 76.73 10.30
C VAL A 482 -0.22 75.91 9.27
N VAL A 483 -1.16 76.54 8.56
CA VAL A 483 -1.85 75.92 7.41
C VAL A 483 -1.66 76.78 6.16
N SER A 484 -0.41 77.13 5.83
CA SER A 484 -0.12 77.74 4.53
C SER A 484 0.23 76.66 3.50
N ALA A 485 -0.75 76.36 2.64
CA ALA A 485 -0.64 75.89 1.25
C ALA A 485 0.08 74.57 0.91
N GLU A 486 0.92 73.99 1.76
CA GLU A 486 1.68 72.76 1.48
C GLU A 486 1.13 71.50 2.18
N ALA A 487 0.20 71.67 3.13
CA ALA A 487 -0.58 70.59 3.72
C ALA A 487 -1.51 69.86 2.70
N LEU A 488 -1.58 70.36 1.46
CA LEU A 488 -2.38 69.86 0.34
C LEU A 488 -1.59 69.10 -0.73
N LEU A 489 -0.32 68.72 -0.49
CA LEU A 489 0.35 67.68 -1.30
C LEU A 489 -0.07 66.26 -0.86
N LEU A 490 -1.34 66.12 -0.47
CA LEU A 490 -2.05 64.86 -0.28
C LEU A 490 -2.80 64.56 -1.58
N GLU A 491 -2.74 63.31 -2.00
CA GLU A 491 -3.36 62.83 -3.23
C GLU A 491 -4.89 63.01 -3.18
N GLY A 492 -5.40 64.14 -3.66
CA GLY A 492 -6.82 64.29 -4.05
C GLY A 492 -7.86 64.46 -2.93
N GLU A 493 -7.47 64.64 -1.66
CA GLU A 493 -8.40 64.94 -0.57
C GLU A 493 -8.33 66.42 -0.14
N ASP A 494 -9.50 67.05 0.03
CA ASP A 494 -9.63 68.41 0.55
C ASP A 494 -9.19 68.46 2.03
N ALA A 495 -8.54 69.56 2.44
CA ALA A 495 -8.09 69.80 3.81
C ALA A 495 -9.25 69.71 4.82
N GLN A 496 -10.46 70.12 4.43
CA GLN A 496 -11.66 69.94 5.25
C GLN A 496 -12.06 68.46 5.39
N SER A 497 -11.94 67.66 4.33
CA SER A 497 -12.23 66.22 4.37
C SER A 497 -11.27 65.47 5.30
N LEU A 498 -9.99 65.84 5.28
CA LEU A 498 -8.97 65.30 6.18
C LEU A 498 -9.23 65.68 7.64
N LEU A 499 -9.58 66.95 7.90
CA LEU A 499 -9.98 67.39 9.24
C LEU A 499 -11.26 66.69 9.71
N HIS A 500 -12.23 66.48 8.83
CA HIS A 500 -13.47 65.75 9.16
C HIS A 500 -13.18 64.27 9.48
N GLY A 501 -12.34 63.61 8.68
CA GLY A 501 -11.88 62.24 8.94
C GLY A 501 -11.02 62.11 10.21
N PHE A 502 -10.23 63.14 10.51
CA PHE A 502 -9.50 63.27 11.78
C PHE A 502 -10.49 63.44 12.94
N MET A 503 -11.55 64.24 12.80
CA MET A 503 -12.53 64.41 13.88
C MET A 503 -13.41 63.18 14.12
N GLY A 504 -13.68 62.38 13.08
CA GLY A 504 -14.49 61.17 13.20
C GLY A 504 -13.81 59.99 13.93
N ARG A 505 -12.51 60.10 14.29
CA ARG A 505 -11.72 59.00 14.89
C ARG A 505 -11.08 59.39 16.23
N ILE A 506 -11.68 60.33 16.95
CA ILE A 506 -11.25 60.71 18.30
C ILE A 506 -11.24 59.47 19.21
N GLY A 507 -10.16 59.33 19.99
CA GLY A 507 -10.00 58.22 20.92
C GLY A 507 -9.67 56.90 20.25
N GLU A 508 -9.29 56.90 18.96
CA GLU A 508 -8.87 55.73 18.20
C GLU A 508 -7.40 55.79 17.75
N ILE A 509 -6.76 54.62 17.65
CA ILE A 509 -5.44 54.51 16.99
C ILE A 509 -5.67 54.33 15.50
N THR A 510 -5.32 55.33 14.70
CA THR A 510 -5.52 55.34 13.25
C THR A 510 -4.19 55.36 12.50
N ARG A 511 -4.11 54.59 11.41
CA ARG A 511 -3.01 54.70 10.44
C ARG A 511 -3.25 55.88 9.50
N VAL A 512 -2.26 56.75 9.39
CA VAL A 512 -2.26 57.89 8.46
C VAL A 512 -1.00 57.81 7.60
N GLN A 513 -1.16 58.03 6.30
CA GLN A 513 -0.06 58.08 5.35
C GLN A 513 0.28 59.54 5.05
N PHE A 514 1.54 59.92 5.24
CA PHE A 514 2.00 61.28 4.97
C PHE A 514 3.35 61.28 4.26
N ALA A 515 3.43 61.99 3.13
CA ALA A 515 4.64 62.11 2.29
C ALA A 515 5.32 60.76 1.97
N GLY A 516 4.52 59.70 1.76
CA GLY A 516 5.00 58.34 1.47
C GLY A 516 5.48 57.54 2.68
N THR A 517 5.28 58.04 3.91
CA THR A 517 5.57 57.31 5.15
C THR A 517 4.30 57.06 5.95
N ASP A 518 4.07 55.81 6.33
CA ASP A 518 2.95 55.43 7.19
C ASP A 518 3.28 55.67 8.66
N ARG A 519 2.31 56.17 9.42
CA ARG A 519 2.40 56.29 10.88
C ARG A 519 1.08 55.92 11.54
N PHE A 520 1.17 55.49 12.79
CA PHE A 520 0.00 55.32 13.64
C PHE A 520 -0.12 56.52 14.57
N ILE A 521 -1.32 57.06 14.67
CA ILE A 521 -1.62 58.26 15.45
C ILE A 521 -2.78 57.95 16.37
N TYR A 522 -2.69 58.42 17.60
CA TYR A 522 -3.80 58.46 18.53
C TYR A 522 -4.00 59.90 18.97
N PHE A 523 -5.24 60.33 19.08
CA PHE A 523 -5.55 61.62 19.67
C PHE A 523 -6.89 61.58 20.39
N ASP A 524 -7.00 62.38 21.45
CA ASP A 524 -8.23 62.52 22.21
C ASP A 524 -8.38 63.95 22.77
N LEU A 525 -9.62 64.37 22.98
CA LEU A 525 -9.97 65.70 23.48
C LEU A 525 -10.00 65.70 25.02
N ILE A 526 -9.35 66.70 25.60
CA ILE A 526 -9.42 66.99 27.04
C ILE A 526 -10.45 68.08 27.26
N LEU A 527 -11.51 67.74 28.00
CA LEU A 527 -12.63 68.61 28.26
C LEU A 527 -12.56 69.14 29.68
N ASN A 528 -12.90 70.41 29.88
CA ASN A 528 -13.08 70.96 31.21
C ASN A 528 -14.48 70.57 31.79
N PRO A 529 -14.77 70.88 33.06
CA PRO A 529 -16.06 70.54 33.69
C PRO A 529 -17.30 71.14 33.00
N ARG A 530 -17.12 72.15 32.13
CA ARG A 530 -18.20 72.79 31.36
C ARG A 530 -18.36 72.21 29.95
N GLY A 531 -17.59 71.18 29.60
CA GLY A 531 -17.61 70.54 28.28
C GLY A 531 -16.80 71.26 27.20
N VAL A 532 -16.06 72.33 27.55
CA VAL A 532 -15.19 73.04 26.61
C VAL A 532 -13.91 72.24 26.41
N GLY A 533 -13.50 72.05 25.16
CA GLY A 533 -12.20 71.48 24.82
C GLY A 533 -11.07 72.41 25.26
N GLU A 534 -10.32 71.99 26.28
CA GLU A 534 -9.20 72.73 26.86
C GLU A 534 -7.86 72.34 26.22
N ALA A 535 -7.73 71.10 25.76
CA ALA A 535 -6.55 70.62 25.07
C ALA A 535 -6.83 69.37 24.22
N ILE A 536 -5.89 69.00 23.37
CA ILE A 536 -5.88 67.71 22.65
C ILE A 536 -4.60 66.96 22.99
N VAL A 537 -4.72 65.68 23.30
CA VAL A 537 -3.58 64.76 23.46
C VAL A 537 -3.30 64.13 22.11
N LEU A 538 -2.04 64.10 21.70
CA LEU A 538 -1.59 63.52 20.44
C LEU A 538 -0.40 62.59 20.71
N LEU A 539 -0.52 61.34 20.29
CA LEU A 539 0.53 60.32 20.35
C LEU A 539 0.83 59.81 18.94
N VAL A 540 2.12 59.64 18.63
CA VAL A 540 2.58 59.19 17.31
C VAL A 540 3.52 58.01 17.47
N TRP A 541 3.24 56.93 16.74
CA TRP A 541 4.13 55.79 16.58
C TRP A 541 4.65 55.70 15.14
N PRO A 542 5.96 55.52 14.95
CA PRO A 542 6.49 54.97 13.71
C PRO A 542 5.92 53.58 13.47
N THR A 543 5.61 53.29 12.21
CA THR A 543 5.04 52.00 11.80
C THR A 543 5.91 50.82 12.20
N ASP A 544 7.24 50.94 12.05
CA ASP A 544 8.18 49.86 12.32
C ASP A 544 8.24 49.51 13.82
N ASP A 545 8.19 50.50 14.72
CA ASP A 545 8.23 50.27 16.17
C ASP A 545 6.98 49.54 16.67
N LEU A 546 5.81 49.89 16.14
CA LEU A 546 4.54 49.27 16.52
C LEU A 546 4.44 47.84 15.99
N TYR A 547 4.87 47.59 14.75
CA TYR A 547 5.00 46.24 14.21
C TYR A 547 6.00 45.40 15.01
N LEU A 548 7.16 45.95 15.35
CA LEU A 548 8.16 45.26 16.17
C LEU A 548 7.62 44.95 17.57
N ALA A 549 6.90 45.87 18.21
CA ALA A 549 6.26 45.64 19.50
C ALA A 549 5.21 44.52 19.43
N TYR A 550 4.39 44.50 18.38
CA TYR A 550 3.43 43.43 18.12
C TYR A 550 4.12 42.07 17.98
N LEU A 551 5.13 42.00 17.11
CA LEU A 551 5.90 40.78 16.85
C LEU A 551 6.58 40.28 18.13
N ARG A 552 7.23 41.14 18.90
CA ARG A 552 7.88 40.78 20.17
C ARG A 552 6.93 40.13 21.16
N ARG A 553 5.74 40.71 21.34
CA ARG A 553 4.75 40.22 22.31
C ARG A 553 4.09 38.93 21.84
N ASN A 554 3.68 38.86 20.57
CA ASN A 554 2.77 37.82 20.11
C ASN A 554 3.46 36.69 19.34
N LEU A 555 4.54 36.97 18.61
CA LEU A 555 5.27 35.93 17.89
C LEU A 555 5.95 34.98 18.87
N LEU A 556 6.55 35.50 19.95
CA LEU A 556 7.19 34.68 21.00
C LEU A 556 6.19 33.82 21.77
N ALA A 557 5.01 34.36 22.08
CA ALA A 557 3.93 33.60 22.70
C ALA A 557 3.45 32.49 21.75
N ARG A 558 3.17 32.85 20.49
CA ARG A 558 2.74 31.91 19.46
C ARG A 558 3.77 30.81 19.20
N GLN A 559 5.06 31.13 19.28
CA GLN A 559 6.15 30.17 19.06
C GLN A 559 6.14 29.01 20.07
N ARG A 560 5.54 29.18 21.26
CA ARG A 560 5.39 28.11 22.27
C ARG A 560 4.26 27.15 21.94
N ASP A 561 3.18 27.64 21.32
CA ASP A 561 2.01 26.82 20.94
C ASP A 561 2.25 26.00 19.66
N LEU A 562 3.26 26.39 18.88
CA LEU A 562 3.61 25.78 17.60
C LEU A 562 4.50 24.54 17.80
N SER A 563 3.87 23.40 18.09
CA SER A 563 4.56 22.11 18.23
C SER A 563 5.31 21.75 16.94
N GLY A 564 6.65 21.75 17.00
CA GLY A 564 7.51 21.38 15.88
C GLY A 564 7.60 22.38 14.71
N SER A 565 6.83 23.48 14.73
CA SER A 565 6.90 24.51 13.69
C SER A 565 7.48 25.83 14.20
N ARG A 566 8.09 26.62 13.32
CA ARG A 566 8.72 27.90 13.66
C ARG A 566 8.16 29.00 12.78
N MET A 567 7.75 30.10 13.39
CA MET A 567 7.25 31.27 12.70
C MET A 567 8.26 32.42 12.80
N TYR A 568 8.38 33.17 11.73
CA TYR A 568 9.34 34.25 11.55
C TYR A 568 8.67 35.44 10.86
N ALA A 569 9.18 36.63 11.12
CA ALA A 569 8.82 37.85 10.41
C ALA A 569 10.08 38.52 9.83
N VAL A 570 10.00 38.94 8.57
CA VAL A 570 11.10 39.60 7.85
C VAL A 570 10.64 40.97 7.36
N SER A 571 11.31 42.03 7.78
CA SER A 571 11.11 43.38 7.23
C SER A 571 11.46 43.45 5.73
N LEU A 572 10.68 44.24 4.99
CA LEU A 572 10.96 44.54 3.58
C LEU A 572 12.11 45.56 3.41
N ASP A 573 12.38 46.37 4.44
CA ASP A 573 13.39 47.44 4.41
C ASP A 573 14.78 46.93 4.81
N SER A 574 14.86 45.82 5.54
CA SER A 574 16.11 45.14 5.88
C SER A 574 15.93 43.62 5.75
N PRO A 575 16.77 42.90 4.98
CA PRO A 575 16.63 41.45 4.78
C PRO A 575 17.04 40.62 6.02
N ARG A 576 17.02 41.21 7.22
CA ARG A 576 17.27 40.53 8.49
C ARG A 576 15.91 40.17 9.11
N PHE A 577 15.81 38.96 9.68
CA PHE A 577 14.63 38.59 10.46
C PHE A 577 14.53 39.48 11.69
N ASP A 578 13.34 40.04 11.92
CA ASP A 578 13.11 40.85 13.11
C ASP A 578 12.93 39.96 14.34
N MET A 579 12.32 38.77 14.18
CA MET A 579 12.21 37.72 15.20
C MET A 579 11.86 36.34 14.63
N PRO A 580 12.27 35.24 15.29
CA PRO A 580 13.25 35.15 16.40
C PRO A 580 14.71 35.44 15.95
N PRO A 581 15.60 35.90 16.86
CA PRO A 581 16.90 36.49 16.52
C PRO A 581 17.99 35.53 15.99
N ARG A 582 17.73 34.22 15.87
CA ARG A 582 18.70 33.22 15.37
C ARG A 582 18.23 32.58 14.06
N LEU A 583 18.92 32.91 12.98
CA LEU A 583 18.77 32.31 11.65
C LEU A 583 19.44 30.92 11.56
N PRO A 584 18.84 29.96 10.84
CA PRO A 584 19.61 29.00 10.04
C PRO A 584 20.42 29.79 9.00
N ARG A 585 21.74 29.62 8.93
CA ARG A 585 22.60 30.30 7.95
C ARG A 585 22.36 29.72 6.56
N THR A 586 21.41 30.23 5.79
CA THR A 586 20.99 29.53 4.56
C THR A 586 20.61 30.43 3.39
N GLY A 587 21.16 30.12 2.21
CA GLY A 587 20.85 30.79 0.94
C GLY A 587 19.44 30.58 0.38
N TRP A 588 18.63 29.69 0.98
CA TRP A 588 17.24 29.48 0.54
C TRP A 588 16.33 30.69 0.80
N LEU A 589 16.62 31.46 1.85
CA LEU A 589 15.75 32.52 2.33
C LEU A 589 15.55 33.63 1.29
N GLY A 590 16.64 34.11 0.68
CA GLY A 590 16.56 35.15 -0.34
C GLY A 590 15.69 34.71 -1.52
N THR A 591 15.96 33.50 -2.03
CA THR A 591 15.18 32.91 -3.13
C THR A 591 13.71 32.68 -2.77
N PHE A 592 13.41 32.30 -1.52
CA PHE A 592 12.03 32.11 -1.08
C PHE A 592 11.31 33.45 -0.90
N LEU A 593 11.93 34.42 -0.23
CA LEU A 593 11.40 35.78 -0.05
C LEU A 593 11.11 36.45 -1.39
N ASP A 594 12.02 36.36 -2.36
CA ASP A 594 11.82 36.94 -3.68
C ASP A 594 10.59 36.32 -4.37
N ARG A 595 10.36 35.01 -4.21
CA ARG A 595 9.17 34.35 -4.75
C ARG A 595 7.88 34.78 -4.05
N VAL A 596 7.88 34.87 -2.72
CA VAL A 596 6.74 35.38 -1.95
C VAL A 596 6.39 36.81 -2.37
N ARG A 597 7.41 37.67 -2.52
CA ARG A 597 7.27 39.07 -2.97
C ARG A 597 6.73 39.16 -4.40
N THR A 598 7.27 38.36 -5.31
CA THR A 598 6.86 38.35 -6.73
C THR A 598 5.40 37.92 -6.87
N ARG A 599 4.94 36.96 -6.06
CA ARG A 599 3.58 36.38 -6.16
C ARG A 599 2.51 37.17 -5.42
N ASN A 600 2.89 38.04 -4.49
CA ASN A 600 2.00 38.84 -3.63
C ASN A 600 0.83 38.06 -2.99
N THR A 601 0.98 36.74 -2.80
CA THR A 601 -0.03 35.81 -2.29
C THR A 601 0.65 34.75 -1.42
N PRO A 602 -0.10 34.07 -0.51
CA PRO A 602 0.49 33.02 0.33
C PRO A 602 1.11 31.91 -0.53
N LEU A 603 2.41 31.69 -0.33
CA LEU A 603 3.20 30.65 -1.01
C LEU A 603 3.53 29.56 0.00
N VAL A 604 3.39 28.29 -0.39
CA VAL A 604 3.89 27.16 0.41
C VAL A 604 4.74 26.28 -0.47
N ASP A 605 6.00 26.14 -0.10
CA ASP A 605 7.00 25.39 -0.86
C ASP A 605 7.84 24.48 0.07
N GLN A 606 8.46 23.47 -0.51
CA GLN A 606 9.43 22.63 0.20
C GLN A 606 10.81 23.25 0.09
N VAL A 607 11.48 23.42 1.24
CA VAL A 607 12.78 24.06 1.33
C VAL A 607 13.67 23.23 2.25
N GLU A 608 14.94 23.12 1.89
CA GLU A 608 15.94 22.43 2.71
C GLU A 608 16.58 23.42 3.70
N ILE A 609 16.46 23.10 4.99
CA ILE A 609 17.01 23.90 6.10
C ILE A 609 17.91 22.98 6.90
N ASP A 610 19.21 23.29 6.95
CA ASP A 610 20.23 22.50 7.65
C ASP A 610 20.24 21.00 7.26
N GLY A 611 20.04 20.71 5.97
CA GLY A 611 19.99 19.33 5.44
C GLY A 611 18.66 18.60 5.68
N ILE A 612 17.68 19.26 6.30
CA ILE A 612 16.37 18.67 6.61
C ILE A 612 15.32 19.32 5.71
N PRO A 613 14.50 18.51 4.99
CA PRO A 613 13.42 19.05 4.18
C PRO A 613 12.29 19.58 5.07
N HIS A 614 11.93 20.83 4.88
CA HIS A 614 10.87 21.53 5.58
C HIS A 614 9.78 21.97 4.60
N LEU A 615 8.53 21.92 5.05
CA LEU A 615 7.44 22.64 4.38
C LEU A 615 7.41 24.07 4.92
N THR A 616 7.58 25.04 4.03
CA THR A 616 7.73 26.45 4.36
C THR A 616 6.61 27.26 3.71
N ALA A 617 5.79 27.90 4.53
CA ALA A 617 4.78 28.85 4.13
C ALA A 617 5.29 30.28 4.28
N GLY A 618 4.96 31.16 3.34
CA GLY A 618 5.34 32.56 3.34
C GLY A 618 4.23 33.43 2.79
N MET A 619 3.94 34.55 3.45
CA MET A 619 2.87 35.46 3.06
C MET A 619 3.29 36.91 3.32
N PRO A 620 3.11 37.84 2.36
CA PRO A 620 3.23 39.27 2.66
C PRO A 620 2.12 39.68 3.65
N GLY A 621 2.48 40.45 4.68
CA GLY A 621 1.52 40.94 5.66
C GLY A 621 0.46 41.82 5.00
N LYS A 622 -0.81 41.55 5.29
CA LYS A 622 -1.94 42.41 4.90
C LYS A 622 -2.12 43.54 5.91
N GLU A 623 -2.01 43.21 7.20
CA GLU A 623 -2.02 44.19 8.28
C GLU A 623 -0.59 44.70 8.53
N LEU A 624 0.38 43.79 8.58
CA LEU A 624 1.81 44.10 8.70
C LEU A 624 2.44 44.42 7.33
N LEU A 625 2.03 45.53 6.70
CA LEU A 625 2.38 45.88 5.30
C LEU A 625 3.88 45.89 4.95
N ARG A 626 4.76 46.04 5.94
CA ARG A 626 6.22 46.08 5.77
C ARG A 626 6.93 44.78 6.11
N HIS A 627 6.20 43.71 6.41
CA HIS A 627 6.76 42.43 6.82
C HIS A 627 6.26 41.28 5.96
N VAL A 628 7.12 40.28 5.76
CA VAL A 628 6.77 38.97 5.23
C VAL A 628 6.77 37.99 6.40
N LEU A 629 5.63 37.33 6.61
CA LEU A 629 5.49 36.28 7.62
C LEU A 629 5.87 34.94 6.98
N ILE A 630 6.67 34.15 7.70
CA ILE A 630 7.14 32.84 7.25
C ILE A 630 6.90 31.83 8.35
N GLN A 631 6.39 30.64 8.04
CA GLN A 631 6.31 29.53 8.98
C GLN A 631 6.91 28.26 8.36
N THR A 632 7.78 27.58 9.10
CA THR A 632 8.44 26.35 8.66
C THR A 632 8.05 25.18 9.57
N ILE A 633 7.87 23.99 8.99
CA ILE A 633 7.65 22.74 9.72
C ILE A 633 8.50 21.63 9.06
N PRO A 634 9.24 20.80 9.84
CA PRO A 634 10.04 19.72 9.29
C PRO A 634 9.14 18.61 8.75
N LEU A 635 9.44 18.10 7.55
CA LEU A 635 8.70 16.98 6.96
C LEU A 635 9.04 15.63 7.61
N THR A 636 10.07 15.58 8.45
CA THR A 636 10.50 14.36 9.15
C THR A 636 9.41 13.73 10.02
N GLY A 637 8.57 14.56 10.65
CA GLY A 637 7.42 14.08 11.44
C GLY A 637 6.38 13.37 10.58
N ILE A 638 5.98 13.99 9.47
CA ILE A 638 5.01 13.41 8.52
C ILE A 638 5.55 12.11 7.92
N PHE A 639 6.81 12.11 7.47
CA PHE A 639 7.43 10.90 6.93
C PHE A 639 7.63 9.81 7.98
N ALA A 640 7.84 10.15 9.26
CA ALA A 640 7.92 9.17 10.33
C ALA A 640 6.58 8.48 10.57
N GLU A 641 5.47 9.21 10.51
CA GLU A 641 4.12 8.66 10.65
C GLU A 641 3.76 7.73 9.48
N VAL A 642 4.04 8.16 8.24
CA VAL A 642 3.89 7.32 7.05
C VAL A 642 4.77 6.06 7.13
N ARG A 643 6.02 6.18 7.58
CA ARG A 643 6.91 5.02 7.80
C ARG A 643 6.38 4.08 8.90
N ARG A 644 5.77 4.59 9.96
CA ARG A 644 5.15 3.78 11.02
C ARG A 644 3.97 2.98 10.47
N LEU A 645 3.10 3.60 9.69
CA LEU A 645 2.00 2.92 9.00
C LEU A 645 2.53 1.88 8.01
N HIS A 646 3.57 2.21 7.24
CA HIS A 646 4.22 1.27 6.32
C HIS A 646 4.80 0.05 7.03
N ARG A 647 5.54 0.24 8.14
CA ARG A 647 6.04 -0.86 8.97
C ARG A 647 4.90 -1.71 9.53
N SER A 648 3.82 -1.08 9.98
CA SER A 648 2.65 -1.80 10.51
C SER A 648 1.97 -2.66 9.43
N LEU A 649 1.83 -2.13 8.21
CA LEU A 649 1.30 -2.86 7.07
C LEU A 649 2.17 -4.07 6.70
N LEU A 650 3.50 -3.89 6.69
CA LEU A 650 4.45 -4.98 6.43
C LEU A 650 4.40 -6.06 7.51
N VAL A 651 4.37 -5.68 8.80
CA VAL A 651 4.27 -6.61 9.93
C VAL A 651 2.95 -7.38 9.86
N PHE A 652 1.83 -6.71 9.59
CA PHE A 652 0.54 -7.37 9.42
C PHE A 652 0.54 -8.32 8.22
N GLY A 653 1.10 -7.89 7.08
CA GLY A 653 1.26 -8.72 5.89
C GLY A 653 2.09 -9.98 6.16
N PHE A 654 3.21 -9.84 6.89
CA PHE A 654 4.05 -10.97 7.30
C PHE A 654 3.34 -11.92 8.26
N LEU A 655 2.68 -11.39 9.30
CA LEU A 655 1.91 -12.20 10.25
C LEU A 655 0.78 -12.97 9.57
N SER A 656 0.05 -12.31 8.65
CA SER A 656 -1.02 -12.94 7.87
C SER A 656 -0.48 -14.03 6.95
N PHE A 657 0.67 -13.81 6.31
CA PHE A 657 1.35 -14.83 5.50
C PHE A 657 1.82 -16.02 6.33
N ALA A 658 2.45 -15.78 7.48
CA ALA A 658 2.90 -16.81 8.40
C ALA A 658 1.73 -17.64 8.96
N LEU A 659 0.64 -16.97 9.35
CA LEU A 659 -0.59 -17.62 9.80
C LEU A 659 -1.19 -18.48 8.68
N SER A 660 -1.22 -17.98 7.44
CA SER A 660 -1.70 -18.76 6.30
C SER A 660 -0.88 -20.04 6.07
N ILE A 661 0.46 -19.94 6.10
CA ILE A 661 1.33 -21.11 6.00
C ILE A 661 1.07 -22.08 7.15
N ALA A 662 0.94 -21.58 8.38
CA ALA A 662 0.66 -22.41 9.55
C ALA A 662 -0.67 -23.17 9.39
N VAL A 663 -1.74 -22.49 8.95
CA VAL A 663 -3.05 -23.09 8.67
C VAL A 663 -2.95 -24.12 7.54
N ALA A 664 -2.27 -23.81 6.44
CA ALA A 664 -2.08 -24.72 5.31
C ALA A 664 -1.32 -25.98 5.71
N VAL A 665 -0.26 -25.85 6.51
CA VAL A 665 0.50 -26.99 7.05
C VAL A 665 -0.35 -27.79 8.03
N SER A 666 -1.15 -27.13 8.87
CA SER A 666 -2.05 -27.78 9.83
C SER A 666 -3.11 -28.62 9.12
N LEU A 667 -3.81 -28.05 8.14
CA LEU A 667 -4.82 -28.75 7.35
C LEU A 667 -4.21 -29.90 6.54
N ALA A 668 -3.06 -29.68 5.90
CA ALA A 668 -2.36 -30.74 5.18
C ALA A 668 -2.01 -31.91 6.11
N ARG A 669 -1.59 -31.64 7.35
CA ARG A 669 -1.31 -32.70 8.35
C ARG A 669 -2.58 -33.43 8.79
N GLN A 670 -3.66 -32.70 9.07
CA GLN A 670 -4.95 -33.29 9.48
C GLN A 670 -5.51 -34.25 8.43
N PHE A 671 -5.43 -33.92 7.14
CA PHE A 671 -5.99 -34.80 6.09
C PHE A 671 -5.05 -35.91 5.61
N LEU A 672 -3.75 -35.67 5.50
CA LEU A 672 -2.83 -36.65 4.89
C LEU A 672 -2.36 -37.73 5.87
N ALA A 673 -2.25 -37.42 7.16
CA ALA A 673 -1.78 -38.41 8.14
C ALA A 673 -2.73 -39.62 8.26
N PRO A 674 -4.06 -39.45 8.39
CA PRO A 674 -4.99 -40.59 8.45
C PRO A 674 -4.98 -41.45 7.19
N ILE A 675 -4.96 -40.83 6.01
CA ILE A 675 -4.92 -41.54 4.73
C ILE A 675 -3.66 -42.39 4.62
N SER A 676 -2.51 -41.85 5.02
CA SER A 676 -1.25 -42.59 5.02
C SER A 676 -1.25 -43.78 5.98
N ALA A 677 -1.86 -43.64 7.16
CA ALA A 677 -2.01 -44.73 8.12
C ALA A 677 -2.94 -45.83 7.59
N LEU A 678 -4.07 -45.47 6.99
CA LEU A 678 -4.97 -46.43 6.32
C LEU A 678 -4.27 -47.17 5.18
N THR A 679 -3.49 -46.46 4.37
CA THR A 679 -2.75 -47.07 3.25
C THR A 679 -1.72 -48.09 3.76
N ALA A 680 -1.01 -47.76 4.84
CA ALA A 680 -0.10 -48.68 5.51
C ALA A 680 -0.86 -49.88 6.10
N GLY A 681 -1.98 -49.64 6.78
CA GLY A 681 -2.82 -50.70 7.37
C GLY A 681 -3.32 -51.70 6.32
N VAL A 682 -3.83 -51.22 5.18
CA VAL A 682 -4.28 -52.08 4.07
C VAL A 682 -3.14 -52.92 3.50
N ARG A 683 -1.91 -52.37 3.46
CA ARG A 683 -0.74 -53.14 3.02
C ARG A 683 -0.41 -54.28 3.99
N GLU A 684 -0.41 -54.01 5.29
CA GLU A 684 -0.17 -55.05 6.31
C GLU A 684 -1.29 -56.11 6.32
N MET A 685 -2.54 -55.71 6.08
CA MET A 685 -3.67 -56.63 5.91
C MET A 685 -3.45 -57.61 4.75
N ARG A 686 -2.96 -57.12 3.61
CA ARG A 686 -2.66 -57.96 2.44
C ARG A 686 -1.51 -58.95 2.70
N GLU A 687 -0.62 -58.63 3.63
CA GLU A 687 0.49 -59.49 4.06
C GLU A 687 0.08 -60.48 5.17
N GLY A 688 -1.21 -60.56 5.53
CA GLY A 688 -1.73 -61.49 6.55
C GLY A 688 -1.39 -61.10 7.99
N LYS A 689 -0.90 -59.87 8.22
CA LYS A 689 -0.49 -59.40 9.55
C LYS A 689 -1.67 -58.77 10.30
N PHE A 690 -2.67 -59.59 10.61
CA PHE A 690 -3.94 -59.14 11.19
C PHE A 690 -3.83 -58.53 12.59
N ARG A 691 -2.66 -58.56 13.25
CA ARG A 691 -2.40 -57.88 14.54
C ARG A 691 -2.15 -56.37 14.43
N HIS A 692 -1.82 -55.86 13.24
CA HIS A 692 -1.59 -54.44 13.06
C HIS A 692 -2.89 -53.65 13.31
N ARG A 693 -2.81 -52.55 14.05
CA ARG A 693 -3.92 -51.63 14.29
C ARG A 693 -3.48 -50.23 13.91
N ILE A 694 -4.35 -49.52 13.21
CA ILE A 694 -4.14 -48.10 12.90
C ILE A 694 -4.70 -47.25 14.03
N THR A 695 -4.12 -46.08 14.25
CA THR A 695 -4.64 -45.12 15.22
C THR A 695 -6.02 -44.64 14.78
N VAL A 696 -6.99 -44.66 15.68
CA VAL A 696 -8.30 -44.04 15.43
C VAL A 696 -8.12 -42.53 15.56
N PHE A 697 -8.26 -41.83 14.45
CA PHE A 697 -8.25 -40.37 14.40
C PHE A 697 -9.57 -39.80 14.95
N ASP A 698 -9.75 -38.48 14.94
CA ASP A 698 -10.91 -37.75 15.49
C ASP A 698 -12.30 -38.39 15.21
N ARG A 699 -13.37 -37.98 15.92
CA ARG A 699 -14.75 -38.50 15.70
C ARG A 699 -15.41 -37.95 14.41
N ASP A 700 -14.72 -38.07 13.30
CA ASP A 700 -15.15 -37.70 11.96
C ASP A 700 -15.23 -38.94 11.05
N GLU A 701 -15.50 -38.73 9.75
CA GLU A 701 -15.62 -39.82 8.79
C GLU A 701 -14.32 -40.64 8.62
N LEU A 702 -13.15 -40.04 8.87
CA LEU A 702 -11.87 -40.75 8.82
C LEU A 702 -11.63 -41.57 10.10
N GLY A 703 -12.09 -41.08 11.25
CA GLY A 703 -12.15 -41.84 12.49
C GLY A 703 -13.05 -43.07 12.38
N ASP A 704 -14.26 -42.89 11.83
CA ASP A 704 -15.21 -43.98 11.60
C ASP A 704 -14.62 -45.06 10.67
N LEU A 705 -13.96 -44.63 9.59
CA LEU A 705 -13.28 -45.56 8.68
C LEU A 705 -12.12 -46.29 9.38
N SER A 706 -11.37 -45.60 10.24
CA SER A 706 -10.27 -46.21 11.00
C SER A 706 -10.77 -47.24 12.01
N ALA A 707 -11.89 -46.94 12.68
CA ALA A 707 -12.54 -47.87 13.60
C ALA A 707 -13.10 -49.10 12.88
N ALA A 708 -13.78 -48.90 11.75
CA ALA A 708 -14.30 -49.99 10.91
C ALA A 708 -13.17 -50.90 10.41
N PHE A 709 -12.04 -50.31 9.97
CA PHE A 709 -10.86 -51.07 9.57
C PHE A 709 -10.29 -51.92 10.71
N ASN A 710 -10.10 -51.33 11.90
CA ASN A 710 -9.60 -52.06 13.07
C ASN A 710 -10.53 -53.20 13.52
N SER A 711 -11.85 -53.00 13.46
CA SER A 711 -12.83 -54.06 13.74
C SER A 711 -12.74 -55.20 12.72
N THR A 712 -12.52 -54.87 11.44
CA THR A 712 -12.31 -55.89 10.40
C THR A 712 -11.02 -56.69 10.65
N MET A 713 -9.93 -56.02 11.03
CA MET A 713 -8.67 -56.67 11.38
C MET A 713 -8.80 -57.59 12.59
N GLU A 714 -9.59 -57.21 13.59
CA GLU A 714 -9.88 -58.04 14.76
C GLU A 714 -10.63 -59.33 14.39
N SER A 715 -11.67 -59.22 13.55
CA SER A 715 -12.41 -60.40 13.07
C SER A 715 -11.51 -61.36 12.27
N LEU A 716 -10.64 -60.84 11.41
CA LEU A 716 -9.69 -61.66 10.65
C LEU A 716 -8.63 -62.32 11.55
N GLU A 717 -8.16 -61.61 12.58
CA GLU A 717 -7.27 -62.19 13.58
C GLU A 717 -7.94 -63.36 14.31
N GLN A 718 -9.20 -63.21 14.74
CA GLN A 718 -9.96 -64.29 15.39
C GLN A 718 -10.12 -65.52 14.49
N LEU A 719 -10.42 -65.34 13.20
CA LEU A 719 -10.49 -66.44 12.24
C LEU A 719 -9.14 -67.15 12.06
N SER A 720 -8.04 -66.40 12.01
CA SER A 720 -6.68 -66.98 11.91
C SER A 720 -6.32 -67.84 13.13
N VAL A 721 -6.76 -67.44 14.32
CA VAL A 721 -6.58 -68.22 15.55
C VAL A 721 -7.44 -69.48 15.51
N ALA A 722 -8.69 -69.37 15.08
CA ALA A 722 -9.59 -70.52 14.92
C ALA A 722 -9.03 -71.55 13.94
N LYS A 723 -8.44 -71.12 12.82
CA LYS A 723 -7.73 -72.00 11.86
C LYS A 723 -6.66 -72.85 12.56
N THR A 724 -5.81 -72.19 13.34
CA THR A 724 -4.70 -72.85 14.05
C THR A 724 -5.23 -73.90 15.05
N ILE A 725 -6.38 -73.63 15.69
CA ILE A 725 -7.02 -74.59 16.60
C ILE A 725 -7.58 -75.78 15.81
N GLN A 726 -8.25 -75.53 14.68
CA GLN A 726 -8.81 -76.57 13.82
C GLN A 726 -7.74 -77.51 13.28
N GLU A 727 -6.63 -76.97 12.77
CA GLU A 727 -5.52 -77.78 12.23
C GLU A 727 -4.93 -78.74 13.27
N ARG A 728 -4.93 -78.35 14.56
CA ARG A 728 -4.47 -79.20 15.68
C ARG A 728 -5.45 -80.31 16.06
N LEU A 729 -6.69 -80.28 15.56
CA LEU A 729 -7.63 -81.36 15.78
C LEU A 729 -7.31 -82.57 14.89
N PHE A 730 -6.50 -82.43 13.84
CA PHE A 730 -6.18 -83.52 12.93
C PHE A 730 -4.92 -84.29 13.36
N PRO A 731 -4.80 -85.59 13.00
CA PRO A 731 -3.58 -86.35 13.26
C PRO A 731 -2.42 -85.82 12.40
N HIS A 732 -1.29 -85.52 13.04
CA HIS A 732 -0.08 -85.01 12.37
C HIS A 732 0.96 -86.09 12.06
N GLU A 733 0.98 -87.19 12.84
CA GLU A 733 1.94 -88.28 12.71
C GLU A 733 1.28 -89.51 12.08
N PRO A 734 2.01 -90.28 11.23
CA PRO A 734 1.49 -91.53 10.70
C PRO A 734 1.24 -92.55 11.81
N LEU A 735 0.14 -93.29 11.70
CA LEU A 735 -0.20 -94.39 12.60
C LEU A 735 0.34 -95.70 12.03
N THR A 736 1.14 -96.42 12.82
CA THR A 736 1.67 -97.73 12.47
C THR A 736 0.97 -98.84 13.26
N LEU A 737 0.57 -99.89 12.55
CA LEU A 737 0.05 -101.14 13.08
C LEU A 737 0.89 -102.30 12.50
N PRO A 738 0.82 -103.53 13.05
CA PRO A 738 1.53 -104.67 12.46
C PRO A 738 1.24 -104.85 10.96
N GLY A 739 2.21 -104.51 10.11
CA GLY A 739 2.12 -104.61 8.65
C GLY A 739 1.29 -103.53 7.95
N PHE A 740 0.87 -102.46 8.64
CA PHE A 740 0.10 -101.36 8.07
C PHE A 740 0.63 -99.99 8.49
N THR A 741 0.65 -99.04 7.56
CA THR A 741 0.90 -97.62 7.81
C THR A 741 -0.28 -96.80 7.32
N ILE A 742 -0.80 -95.94 8.18
CA ILE A 742 -1.86 -94.97 7.84
C ILE A 742 -1.26 -93.57 7.95
N HIS A 743 -1.42 -92.77 6.92
CA HIS A 743 -1.04 -91.36 6.94
C HIS A 743 -2.09 -90.53 6.22
N GLY A 744 -2.31 -89.31 6.66
CA GLY A 744 -3.31 -88.43 6.06
C GLY A 744 -2.95 -86.97 6.23
N ARG A 745 -3.52 -86.14 5.37
CA ARG A 745 -3.32 -84.70 5.35
C ARG A 745 -4.58 -84.01 4.86
N SER A 746 -4.81 -82.80 5.34
CA SER A 746 -5.84 -81.89 4.85
C SER A 746 -5.25 -80.51 4.58
N VAL A 747 -5.76 -79.82 3.56
CA VAL A 747 -5.45 -78.42 3.25
C VAL A 747 -6.77 -77.70 3.01
N THR A 748 -7.10 -76.76 3.90
CA THR A 748 -8.37 -76.02 3.82
C THR A 748 -8.36 -74.96 2.71
N ALA A 749 -9.48 -74.78 2.02
CA ALA A 749 -9.65 -73.77 0.98
C ALA A 749 -9.83 -72.35 1.54
N SER A 750 -10.36 -72.23 2.77
CA SER A 750 -10.60 -70.97 3.47
C SER A 750 -9.89 -70.91 4.84
N GLU A 751 -10.21 -69.92 5.68
CA GLU A 751 -9.70 -69.86 7.06
C GLU A 751 -10.14 -71.06 7.89
N LEU A 752 -11.29 -71.67 7.62
CA LEU A 752 -11.81 -72.84 8.35
C LEU A 752 -12.48 -73.83 7.40
N GLY A 753 -12.14 -75.11 7.52
CA GLY A 753 -12.62 -76.18 6.64
C GLY A 753 -13.83 -76.97 7.18
N GLY A 754 -14.59 -77.62 6.29
CA GLY A 754 -15.64 -78.58 6.62
C GLY A 754 -15.16 -80.02 6.71
N ASP A 755 -14.01 -80.33 6.08
CA ASP A 755 -13.45 -81.67 6.04
C ASP A 755 -13.07 -82.19 7.43
N TYR A 756 -13.47 -83.43 7.71
CA TYR A 756 -13.03 -84.21 8.85
C TYR A 756 -12.24 -85.42 8.38
N PHE A 757 -10.99 -85.56 8.83
CA PHE A 757 -10.31 -86.83 8.76
C PHE A 757 -9.68 -87.18 10.10
N ASP A 758 -9.59 -88.47 10.38
CA ASP A 758 -8.92 -88.96 11.56
C ASP A 758 -8.50 -90.42 11.37
N TYR A 759 -7.51 -90.82 12.15
CA TYR A 759 -7.15 -92.22 12.32
C TYR A 759 -6.49 -92.40 13.68
N PHE A 760 -6.93 -93.41 14.42
CA PHE A 760 -6.43 -93.65 15.77
C PHE A 760 -6.53 -95.13 16.16
N PRO A 761 -5.64 -95.63 17.04
CA PRO A 761 -5.65 -97.02 17.46
C PRO A 761 -6.80 -97.33 18.44
N LEU A 762 -7.34 -98.54 18.34
CA LEU A 762 -8.32 -99.16 19.26
C LEU A 762 -7.75 -100.42 19.93
N GLY A 763 -6.46 -100.36 20.26
CA GLY A 763 -5.66 -101.48 20.75
C GLY A 763 -4.36 -101.64 19.95
N PRO A 764 -3.60 -102.73 20.19
CA PRO A 764 -2.33 -102.98 19.51
C PRO A 764 -2.47 -103.44 18.05
N ASP A 765 -3.64 -103.95 17.66
CA ASP A 765 -3.89 -104.62 16.38
C ASP A 765 -5.11 -104.08 15.64
N ARG A 766 -5.75 -103.01 16.13
CA ARG A 766 -6.93 -102.39 15.50
C ARG A 766 -6.81 -100.88 15.42
N ALA A 767 -7.31 -100.30 14.35
CA ALA A 767 -7.43 -98.85 14.22
C ALA A 767 -8.71 -98.43 13.52
N VAL A 768 -9.12 -97.19 13.79
CA VAL A 768 -10.16 -96.50 13.05
C VAL A 768 -9.50 -95.67 11.95
N ILE A 769 -10.16 -95.63 10.80
CA ILE A 769 -9.88 -94.70 9.71
C ILE A 769 -11.21 -94.05 9.35
N LEU A 770 -11.24 -92.72 9.29
CA LEU A 770 -12.43 -92.00 8.88
C LEU A 770 -12.08 -90.79 8.03
N ILE A 771 -13.00 -90.47 7.12
CA ILE A 771 -12.96 -89.24 6.34
C ILE A 771 -14.41 -88.80 6.11
N GLY A 772 -14.67 -87.51 6.10
CA GLY A 772 -16.00 -86.98 5.84
C GLY A 772 -15.94 -85.52 5.50
N ASP A 773 -16.97 -85.04 4.83
CA ASP A 773 -17.09 -83.65 4.41
C ASP A 773 -18.48 -83.12 4.79
N VAL A 774 -18.49 -81.96 5.45
CA VAL A 774 -19.69 -81.28 5.88
C VAL A 774 -20.13 -80.33 4.77
N ALA A 775 -21.37 -80.47 4.30
CA ALA A 775 -21.88 -79.62 3.23
C ALA A 775 -21.81 -78.11 3.60
N GLY A 776 -21.00 -77.37 2.83
CA GLY A 776 -20.75 -75.93 2.99
C GLY A 776 -19.40 -75.64 3.68
N HIS A 777 -18.91 -74.39 3.55
CA HIS A 777 -17.60 -73.99 4.06
C HIS A 777 -17.68 -72.94 5.19
N GLY A 778 -16.59 -72.77 5.96
CA GLY A 778 -16.44 -71.73 6.97
C GLY A 778 -16.74 -72.20 8.41
N VAL A 779 -17.09 -71.24 9.28
CA VAL A 779 -17.16 -71.47 10.75
C VAL A 779 -18.17 -72.56 11.13
N ALA A 780 -19.34 -72.60 10.48
CA ALA A 780 -20.40 -73.53 10.82
C ALA A 780 -20.03 -75.00 10.51
N SER A 781 -19.39 -75.25 9.36
CA SER A 781 -18.95 -76.60 8.98
C SER A 781 -17.75 -77.06 9.83
N ALA A 782 -16.82 -76.16 10.15
CA ALA A 782 -15.72 -76.45 11.08
C ALA A 782 -16.20 -76.84 12.49
N LEU A 783 -17.24 -76.19 13.02
CA LEU A 783 -17.84 -76.55 14.30
C LEU A 783 -18.52 -77.92 14.24
N LEU A 784 -19.18 -78.26 13.14
CA LEU A 784 -19.78 -79.57 12.92
C LEU A 784 -18.73 -80.68 12.84
N MET A 785 -17.63 -80.43 12.14
CA MET A 785 -16.48 -81.34 12.13
C MET A 785 -15.97 -81.58 13.55
N ALA A 786 -15.77 -80.54 14.35
CA ALA A 786 -15.27 -80.68 15.72
C ALA A 786 -16.26 -81.47 16.62
N MET A 787 -17.56 -81.26 16.45
CA MET A 787 -18.60 -82.05 17.12
C MET A 787 -18.58 -83.51 16.67
N ALA A 788 -18.45 -83.78 15.36
CA ALA A 788 -18.34 -85.13 14.82
C ALA A 788 -17.12 -85.85 15.38
N LYS A 789 -15.97 -85.17 15.48
CA LYS A 789 -14.76 -85.72 16.11
C LYS A 789 -15.00 -86.18 17.54
N ALA A 790 -15.60 -85.31 18.37
CA ALA A 790 -15.89 -85.64 19.76
C ALA A 790 -16.78 -86.90 19.89
N ILE A 791 -17.85 -86.99 19.07
CA ILE A 791 -18.75 -88.14 19.08
C ILE A 791 -18.05 -89.41 18.59
N VAL A 792 -17.30 -89.34 17.49
CA VAL A 792 -16.62 -90.54 16.96
C VAL A 792 -15.59 -91.07 17.96
N THR A 793 -14.75 -90.22 18.54
CA THR A 793 -13.74 -90.66 19.51
C THR A 793 -14.39 -91.29 20.75
N GLN A 794 -15.57 -90.82 21.17
CA GLN A 794 -16.32 -91.40 22.28
C GLN A 794 -16.97 -92.74 21.91
N GLU A 795 -17.73 -92.78 20.82
CA GLU A 795 -18.52 -93.95 20.43
C GLU A 795 -17.64 -95.09 19.92
N ALA A 796 -16.54 -94.81 19.22
CA ALA A 796 -15.60 -95.83 18.78
C ALA A 796 -14.98 -96.63 19.94
N ARG A 797 -14.86 -96.03 21.13
CA ARG A 797 -14.40 -96.73 22.34
C ARG A 797 -15.48 -97.61 22.98
N ARG A 798 -16.75 -97.26 22.77
CA ARG A 798 -17.90 -97.98 23.32
C ARG A 798 -18.29 -99.15 22.42
N ASP A 799 -18.47 -98.88 21.13
CA ASP A 799 -18.79 -99.86 20.10
C ASP A 799 -18.14 -99.41 18.78
N PRO A 800 -17.01 -100.02 18.37
CA PRO A 800 -16.23 -99.58 17.23
C PRO A 800 -16.85 -99.93 15.87
N ARG A 801 -18.00 -100.63 15.85
CA ARG A 801 -18.65 -101.06 14.61
C ARG A 801 -19.08 -99.85 13.75
N PRO A 802 -18.77 -99.85 12.44
CA PRO A 802 -19.10 -98.71 11.57
C PRO A 802 -20.57 -98.28 11.65
N SER A 803 -21.52 -99.22 11.66
CA SER A 803 -22.95 -98.90 11.73
C SER A 803 -23.33 -98.18 13.03
N SER A 804 -22.69 -98.54 14.15
CA SER A 804 -22.99 -97.98 15.47
C SER A 804 -22.47 -96.55 15.60
N VAL A 805 -21.23 -96.30 15.17
CA VAL A 805 -20.63 -94.97 15.18
C VAL A 805 -21.35 -94.03 14.22
N LEU A 806 -21.60 -94.46 12.98
CA LEU A 806 -22.31 -93.63 11.99
C LEU A 806 -23.73 -93.28 12.46
N LEU A 807 -24.43 -94.19 13.13
CA LEU A 807 -25.76 -93.90 13.69
C LEU A 807 -25.70 -92.83 14.80
N ALA A 808 -24.68 -92.87 15.66
CA ALA A 808 -24.51 -91.87 16.70
C ALA A 808 -24.19 -90.48 16.12
N VAL A 809 -23.27 -90.42 15.16
CA VAL A 809 -22.94 -89.16 14.45
C VAL A 809 -24.15 -88.65 13.66
N ASN A 810 -24.89 -89.53 12.97
CA ASN A 810 -26.11 -89.17 12.26
C ASN A 810 -27.16 -88.54 13.17
N ARG A 811 -27.40 -89.10 14.36
CA ARG A 811 -28.33 -88.54 15.35
C ARG A 811 -27.86 -87.18 15.84
N MET A 812 -26.57 -87.02 16.15
CA MET A 812 -26.01 -85.74 16.56
C MET A 812 -26.23 -84.67 15.47
N ILE A 813 -25.90 -84.96 14.21
CA ILE A 813 -26.07 -84.00 13.11
C ILE A 813 -27.56 -83.70 12.88
N PHE A 814 -28.42 -84.72 12.93
CA PHE A 814 -29.87 -84.57 12.71
C PHE A 814 -30.55 -83.74 13.80
N ASP A 815 -30.16 -83.91 15.07
CA ASP A 815 -30.79 -83.24 16.21
C ASP A 815 -30.19 -81.84 16.49
N SER A 816 -28.94 -81.57 16.08
CA SER A 816 -28.22 -80.33 16.43
C SER A 816 -28.50 -79.12 15.53
N LEU A 817 -29.13 -79.28 14.36
CA LEU A 817 -29.23 -78.20 13.36
C LEU A 817 -30.62 -78.00 12.75
N GLN A 818 -30.89 -76.77 12.30
CA GLN A 818 -32.06 -76.48 11.47
C GLN A 818 -31.95 -77.20 10.11
N LYS A 819 -33.12 -77.61 9.58
CA LYS A 819 -33.30 -78.40 8.33
C LYS A 819 -32.38 -77.94 7.18
N ARG A 820 -31.22 -78.59 6.97
CA ARG A 820 -30.48 -78.77 5.69
C ARG A 820 -28.98 -79.15 5.81
N SER A 821 -28.38 -79.23 7.00
CA SER A 821 -26.97 -79.65 7.12
C SER A 821 -26.82 -81.17 6.99
N MET A 822 -25.92 -81.60 6.11
CA MET A 822 -25.57 -83.00 5.88
C MET A 822 -24.05 -83.16 5.90
N MET A 823 -23.58 -84.35 6.23
CA MET A 823 -22.15 -84.68 6.17
C MET A 823 -21.99 -86.01 5.43
N THR A 824 -21.21 -86.01 4.37
CA THR A 824 -20.77 -87.27 3.76
C THR A 824 -19.72 -87.89 4.68
N PHE A 825 -19.74 -89.21 4.89
CA PHE A 825 -18.85 -89.82 5.89
C PHE A 825 -18.47 -91.26 5.54
N PHE A 826 -17.19 -91.56 5.57
CA PHE A 826 -16.63 -92.90 5.54
C PHE A 826 -16.06 -93.24 6.91
N TYR A 827 -16.40 -94.42 7.43
CA TYR A 827 -15.81 -94.96 8.65
C TYR A 827 -15.37 -96.41 8.41
N GLY A 828 -14.12 -96.72 8.75
CA GLY A 828 -13.53 -98.03 8.65
C GLY A 828 -12.86 -98.48 9.95
N LEU A 829 -13.06 -99.74 10.31
CA LEU A 829 -12.38 -100.45 11.38
C LEU A 829 -11.40 -101.44 10.74
N LEU A 830 -10.11 -101.18 10.91
CA LEU A 830 -9.03 -102.03 10.44
C LEU A 830 -8.61 -103.00 11.54
N GLU A 831 -8.55 -104.29 11.24
CA GLU A 831 -7.99 -105.32 12.11
C GLU A 831 -6.75 -105.93 11.45
N ALA A 832 -5.57 -105.67 12.03
CA ALA A 832 -4.27 -106.03 11.47
C ALA A 832 -4.05 -107.55 11.44
N GLY A 833 -4.56 -108.28 12.44
CA GLY A 833 -4.47 -109.73 12.54
C GLY A 833 -5.09 -110.47 11.35
N PRO A 834 -6.42 -110.36 11.13
CA PRO A 834 -7.06 -110.93 9.95
C PRO A 834 -6.77 -110.12 8.68
N ALA A 835 -6.16 -108.93 8.77
CA ALA A 835 -5.93 -107.99 7.67
C ALA A 835 -7.23 -107.58 6.95
N THR A 836 -8.28 -107.34 7.74
CA THR A 836 -9.63 -107.01 7.26
C THR A 836 -9.97 -105.57 7.61
N LEU A 837 -10.48 -104.81 6.64
CA LEU A 837 -11.08 -103.50 6.83
C LEU A 837 -12.60 -103.63 6.74
N THR A 838 -13.29 -103.51 7.88
CA THR A 838 -14.76 -103.46 7.93
C THR A 838 -15.20 -102.00 7.89
N PHE A 839 -16.03 -101.61 6.94
CA PHE A 839 -16.38 -100.21 6.72
C PHE A 839 -17.86 -99.99 6.44
N ALA A 840 -18.28 -98.75 6.61
CA ALA A 840 -19.55 -98.25 6.06
C ALA A 840 -19.31 -96.85 5.48
N ASN A 841 -19.89 -96.60 4.32
CA ASN A 841 -19.75 -95.34 3.60
C ASN A 841 -21.12 -94.66 3.48
N ALA A 842 -21.35 -93.65 4.32
CA ALA A 842 -22.52 -92.78 4.33
C ALA A 842 -22.40 -91.70 3.24
N GLY A 843 -22.39 -92.12 1.97
CA GLY A 843 -22.44 -91.23 0.81
C GLY A 843 -21.20 -90.36 0.58
N HIS A 844 -20.05 -90.71 1.17
CA HIS A 844 -18.76 -90.12 0.86
C HIS A 844 -18.17 -90.69 -0.42
N ASN A 845 -17.18 -89.99 -0.98
CA ASN A 845 -16.46 -90.44 -2.18
C ASN A 845 -15.92 -91.87 -1.97
N SER A 846 -16.10 -92.72 -2.98
CA SER A 846 -15.68 -94.12 -2.93
C SER A 846 -14.15 -94.23 -2.84
N PRO A 847 -13.58 -94.77 -1.75
CA PRO A 847 -12.14 -94.97 -1.66
C PRO A 847 -11.62 -95.91 -2.75
N TYR A 848 -10.40 -95.67 -3.24
CA TYR A 848 -9.75 -96.51 -4.25
C TYR A 848 -8.76 -97.48 -3.61
N ARG A 849 -9.01 -98.78 -3.75
CA ARG A 849 -8.04 -99.84 -3.46
C ARG A 849 -7.17 -100.10 -4.67
N PHE A 850 -5.86 -100.11 -4.48
CA PHE A 850 -4.88 -100.57 -5.45
C PHE A 850 -4.27 -101.87 -4.95
N THR A 851 -4.42 -102.95 -5.72
CA THR A 851 -3.85 -104.25 -5.38
C THR A 851 -2.36 -104.30 -5.73
N ALA A 852 -1.59 -105.19 -5.10
CA ALA A 852 -0.15 -105.33 -5.37
C ALA A 852 0.19 -105.58 -6.86
N ASP A 853 -0.68 -106.26 -7.60
CA ASP A 853 -0.57 -106.53 -9.05
C ASP A 853 -1.02 -105.35 -9.95
N GLY A 854 -1.44 -104.23 -9.35
CA GLY A 854 -1.78 -102.99 -10.07
C GLY A 854 -3.26 -102.83 -10.44
N GLY A 855 -4.11 -103.78 -10.05
CA GLY A 855 -5.57 -103.65 -10.15
C GLY A 855 -6.10 -102.49 -9.30
N VAL A 856 -7.21 -101.90 -9.73
CA VAL A 856 -7.92 -100.85 -8.98
C VAL A 856 -9.36 -101.27 -8.73
N GLY A 857 -9.87 -101.04 -7.53
CA GLY A 857 -11.26 -101.28 -7.16
C GLY A 857 -11.79 -100.17 -6.26
N GLU A 858 -13.08 -99.89 -6.34
CA GLU A 858 -13.77 -98.91 -5.50
C GLU A 858 -14.44 -99.57 -4.30
N LEU A 859 -14.42 -98.88 -3.16
CA LEU A 859 -15.22 -99.23 -1.99
C LEU A 859 -16.53 -98.42 -2.06
N PRO A 860 -17.67 -99.06 -2.39
CA PRO A 860 -18.90 -98.33 -2.73
C PRO A 860 -19.55 -97.64 -1.53
N ALA A 861 -20.41 -96.67 -1.80
CA ALA A 861 -21.30 -96.09 -0.80
C ALA A 861 -22.32 -97.12 -0.30
N THR A 862 -22.44 -97.29 1.01
CA THR A 862 -23.32 -98.28 1.66
C THR A 862 -24.51 -97.64 2.40
N GLY A 863 -24.64 -96.31 2.36
CA GLY A 863 -25.75 -95.55 2.96
C GLY A 863 -25.86 -94.10 2.46
N PHE A 864 -26.89 -93.39 2.90
CA PHE A 864 -27.08 -91.97 2.62
C PHE A 864 -26.18 -91.08 3.52
N PRO A 865 -25.85 -89.85 3.09
CA PRO A 865 -25.14 -88.89 3.94
C PRO A 865 -25.79 -88.69 5.31
N LEU A 866 -24.95 -88.47 6.32
CA LEU A 866 -25.36 -88.26 7.71
C LEU A 866 -26.21 -86.98 7.81
N GLY A 867 -27.20 -86.98 8.70
CA GLY A 867 -28.11 -85.85 8.90
C GLY A 867 -29.29 -85.80 7.93
N THR A 868 -29.32 -86.63 6.88
CA THR A 868 -30.42 -86.64 5.90
C THR A 868 -31.68 -87.33 6.40
N ARG A 869 -31.54 -88.38 7.23
CA ARG A 869 -32.65 -89.17 7.77
C ARG A 869 -32.41 -89.53 9.23
N ARG A 870 -33.43 -89.34 10.08
CA ARG A 870 -33.34 -89.63 11.52
C ARG A 870 -33.03 -91.11 11.82
N ASN A 871 -33.72 -92.01 11.12
CA ASN A 871 -33.59 -93.46 11.27
C ASN A 871 -32.88 -94.03 10.04
N ALA A 872 -31.61 -93.66 9.84
CA ALA A 872 -30.78 -94.19 8.77
C ALA A 872 -30.28 -95.60 9.11
N THR A 873 -30.14 -96.45 8.09
CA THR A 873 -29.47 -97.76 8.19
C THR A 873 -28.16 -97.68 7.42
N PHE A 874 -27.06 -98.09 8.06
CA PHE A 874 -25.73 -98.12 7.46
C PHE A 874 -25.28 -99.58 7.34
N THR A 875 -25.11 -100.06 6.11
CA THR A 875 -24.67 -101.43 5.84
C THR A 875 -23.16 -101.52 5.96
N GLU A 876 -22.68 -102.54 6.68
CA GLU A 876 -21.25 -102.81 6.84
C GLU A 876 -20.76 -103.75 5.73
N GLU A 877 -19.64 -103.41 5.11
CA GLU A 877 -18.92 -104.25 4.17
C GLU A 877 -17.53 -104.58 4.73
N SER A 878 -16.92 -105.66 4.25
CA SER A 878 -15.58 -106.07 4.68
C SER A 878 -14.68 -106.30 3.49
N LEU A 879 -13.49 -105.71 3.55
CA LEU A 879 -12.45 -105.83 2.54
C LEU A 879 -11.24 -106.55 3.12
N GLN A 880 -10.85 -107.64 2.47
CA GLN A 880 -9.60 -108.33 2.76
C GLN A 880 -8.44 -107.64 2.03
N LEU A 881 -7.48 -107.08 2.76
CA LEU A 881 -6.30 -106.43 2.20
C LEU A 881 -5.21 -107.46 2.00
N GLY A 882 -4.51 -107.46 0.86
CA GLY A 882 -3.33 -108.29 0.57
C GLY A 882 -2.02 -107.52 0.80
N PRO A 883 -0.89 -108.20 1.10
CA PRO A 883 0.39 -107.52 1.26
C PRO A 883 0.76 -106.69 0.02
N GLY A 884 1.14 -105.42 0.19
CA GLY A 884 1.37 -104.49 -0.92
C GLY A 884 0.13 -103.77 -1.46
N ASP A 885 -1.06 -104.01 -0.88
CA ASP A 885 -2.27 -103.25 -1.21
C ASP A 885 -2.23 -101.86 -0.55
N ASP A 886 -2.73 -100.86 -1.29
CA ASP A 886 -2.98 -99.52 -0.76
C ASP A 886 -4.47 -99.18 -0.89
N VAL A 887 -5.01 -98.40 0.05
CA VAL A 887 -6.34 -97.79 -0.06
C VAL A 887 -6.20 -96.28 0.11
N TRP A 888 -6.72 -95.53 -0.87
CA TRP A 888 -6.76 -94.07 -0.85
C TRP A 888 -8.18 -93.59 -0.54
N PHE A 889 -8.30 -92.84 0.55
CA PHE A 889 -9.50 -92.10 0.94
C PHE A 889 -9.27 -90.64 0.58
N TYR A 890 -10.27 -89.98 0.01
CA TYR A 890 -10.12 -88.61 -0.49
C TYR A 890 -11.47 -87.86 -0.48
N THR A 891 -11.40 -86.55 -0.35
CA THR A 891 -12.55 -85.65 -0.54
C THR A 891 -12.63 -85.14 -1.98
N ASP A 892 -13.80 -84.64 -2.37
CA ASP A 892 -14.06 -84.14 -3.72
C ASP A 892 -13.15 -82.98 -4.12
N GLY A 893 -12.62 -82.20 -3.18
CA GLY A 893 -11.60 -81.18 -3.47
C GLY A 893 -10.38 -81.70 -4.25
N ILE A 894 -10.04 -82.99 -4.15
CA ILE A 894 -9.01 -83.60 -5.02
C ILE A 894 -9.51 -83.72 -6.46
N VAL A 895 -10.71 -84.29 -6.65
CA VAL A 895 -11.32 -84.54 -7.97
C VAL A 895 -11.67 -83.23 -8.67
N GLU A 896 -12.14 -82.25 -7.92
CA GLU A 896 -12.57 -80.94 -8.40
C GLU A 896 -11.43 -79.94 -8.55
N THR A 897 -10.17 -80.36 -8.35
CA THR A 897 -8.98 -79.53 -8.56
C THR A 897 -9.03 -78.87 -9.95
N PRO A 898 -9.18 -77.53 -10.05
CA PRO A 898 -9.43 -76.87 -11.33
C PRO A 898 -8.16 -76.77 -12.17
N SER A 899 -8.32 -76.66 -13.48
CA SER A 899 -7.25 -76.36 -14.44
C SER A 899 -7.61 -75.11 -15.25
N PRO A 900 -6.67 -74.19 -15.49
CA PRO A 900 -6.91 -73.08 -16.42
C PRO A 900 -6.99 -73.55 -17.89
N ASP A 901 -6.45 -74.74 -18.19
CA ASP A 901 -6.25 -75.23 -19.56
C ASP A 901 -7.26 -76.32 -19.97
N GLY A 902 -8.24 -76.65 -19.12
CA GLY A 902 -9.17 -77.76 -19.37
C GLY A 902 -10.14 -78.06 -18.22
N PRO A 903 -10.80 -79.24 -18.23
CA PRO A 903 -11.68 -79.65 -17.14
C PRO A 903 -10.90 -79.84 -15.81
N PRO A 904 -11.61 -79.91 -14.67
CA PRO A 904 -11.01 -80.32 -13.39
C PRO A 904 -10.30 -81.68 -13.49
N LEU A 905 -9.42 -81.98 -12.52
CA LEU A 905 -8.62 -83.21 -12.50
C LEU A 905 -9.45 -84.48 -12.77
N GLY A 906 -10.65 -84.55 -12.20
CA GLY A 906 -11.61 -85.63 -12.45
C GLY A 906 -11.20 -86.95 -11.80
N TYR A 907 -12.11 -87.93 -11.87
CA TYR A 907 -11.91 -89.25 -11.26
C TYR A 907 -10.76 -90.02 -11.92
N ASP A 908 -10.71 -90.05 -13.26
CA ASP A 908 -9.63 -90.72 -14.00
C ASP A 908 -8.25 -90.11 -13.69
N GLY A 909 -8.18 -88.77 -13.62
CA GLY A 909 -6.95 -88.07 -13.25
C GLY A 909 -6.53 -88.34 -11.81
N THR A 910 -7.49 -88.46 -10.89
CA THR A 910 -7.25 -88.80 -9.48
C THR A 910 -6.71 -90.22 -9.33
N ILE A 911 -7.29 -91.20 -10.02
CA ILE A 911 -6.79 -92.59 -10.04
C ILE A 911 -5.38 -92.65 -10.62
N ALA A 912 -5.13 -91.94 -11.73
CA ALA A 912 -3.80 -91.87 -12.34
C ALA A 912 -2.78 -91.22 -11.40
N LEU A 913 -3.18 -90.15 -10.70
CA LEU A 913 -2.35 -89.47 -9.70
C LEU A 913 -1.96 -90.41 -8.56
N PHE A 914 -2.92 -91.08 -7.93
CA PHE A 914 -2.64 -92.03 -6.85
C PHE A 914 -1.75 -93.19 -7.31
N ARG A 915 -2.02 -93.75 -8.50
CA ARG A 915 -1.21 -94.81 -9.11
C ARG A 915 0.24 -94.36 -9.35
N GLY A 916 0.44 -93.12 -9.80
CA GLY A 916 1.75 -92.55 -10.11
C GLY A 916 2.66 -92.33 -8.90
N THR A 917 2.10 -92.36 -7.68
CA THR A 917 2.89 -92.22 -6.44
C THR A 917 3.37 -93.55 -5.86
N ARG A 918 2.99 -94.71 -6.41
CA ARG A 918 3.37 -96.00 -5.83
C ARG A 918 4.89 -96.22 -5.90
N GLY A 919 5.48 -96.72 -4.82
CA GLY A 919 6.91 -97.00 -4.70
C GLY A 919 7.63 -96.10 -3.69
N ASP A 920 7.11 -94.90 -3.42
CA ASP A 920 7.64 -94.00 -2.40
C ASP A 920 7.06 -94.30 -1.00
N PRO A 921 7.70 -93.82 0.09
CA PRO A 921 7.14 -93.90 1.44
C PRO A 921 5.78 -93.17 1.53
N PRO A 922 4.81 -93.66 2.35
CA PRO A 922 3.46 -93.09 2.43
C PRO A 922 3.38 -91.56 2.59
N GLU A 923 4.30 -90.97 3.35
CA GLU A 923 4.38 -89.52 3.54
C GLU A 923 4.75 -88.76 2.24
N GLU A 924 5.73 -89.24 1.48
CA GLU A 924 6.13 -88.60 0.22
C GLU A 924 5.03 -88.77 -0.84
N ARG A 925 4.33 -89.91 -0.83
CA ARG A 925 3.19 -90.16 -1.72
C ARG A 925 2.10 -89.12 -1.54
N ILE A 926 1.68 -88.87 -0.30
CA ILE A 926 0.71 -87.81 0.00
C ILE A 926 1.26 -86.44 -0.43
N ARG A 927 2.53 -86.14 -0.13
CA ARG A 927 3.15 -84.86 -0.52
C ARG A 927 3.15 -84.65 -2.04
N GLN A 928 3.38 -85.70 -2.81
CA GLN A 928 3.35 -85.67 -4.26
C GLN A 928 1.94 -85.43 -4.82
N VAL A 929 0.90 -85.98 -4.20
CA VAL A 929 -0.51 -85.69 -4.56
C VAL A 929 -0.77 -84.19 -4.49
N TYR A 930 -0.47 -83.54 -3.35
CA TYR A 930 -0.70 -82.10 -3.19
C TYR A 930 0.14 -81.25 -4.14
N ARG A 931 1.41 -81.60 -4.37
CA ARG A 931 2.26 -80.89 -5.34
C ARG A 931 1.68 -80.98 -6.76
N SER A 932 1.17 -82.14 -7.15
CA SER A 932 0.57 -82.35 -8.46
C SER A 932 -0.72 -81.55 -8.62
N CYS A 933 -1.58 -81.51 -7.59
CA CYS A 933 -2.78 -80.68 -7.62
C CYS A 933 -2.46 -79.18 -7.73
N GLU A 934 -1.44 -78.69 -7.00
CA GLU A 934 -1.01 -77.29 -7.11
C GLU A 934 -0.45 -76.98 -8.50
N ALA A 935 0.34 -77.90 -9.08
CA ALA A 935 0.83 -77.78 -10.45
C ALA A 935 -0.31 -77.81 -11.49
N TRP A 936 -1.38 -78.58 -11.24
CA TRP A 936 -2.57 -78.63 -12.08
C TRP A 936 -3.34 -77.29 -12.07
N ARG A 937 -3.41 -76.64 -10.91
CA ARG A 937 -4.14 -75.38 -10.68
C ARG A 937 -3.47 -74.13 -11.23
N LYS A 938 -2.13 -74.10 -11.33
CA LYS A 938 -1.32 -72.97 -11.85
C LYS A 938 -1.72 -71.59 -11.27
N GLY A 939 -2.03 -71.53 -9.97
CA GLY A 939 -2.36 -70.28 -9.27
C GLY A 939 -3.85 -69.88 -9.26
N LEU A 940 -4.76 -70.71 -9.79
CA LEU A 940 -6.20 -70.56 -9.53
C LEU A 940 -6.51 -70.72 -8.03
N ALA A 941 -7.61 -70.19 -7.51
CA ALA A 941 -8.01 -70.35 -6.10
C ALA A 941 -8.57 -71.75 -5.81
N GLN A 942 -8.33 -72.31 -4.63
CA GLN A 942 -8.81 -73.65 -4.24
C GLN A 942 -10.32 -73.58 -4.00
N PRO A 943 -11.14 -74.37 -4.74
CA PRO A 943 -12.58 -74.26 -4.64
C PRO A 943 -13.14 -74.89 -3.36
N ASP A 944 -12.53 -75.99 -2.90
CA ASP A 944 -12.98 -76.75 -1.73
C ASP A 944 -11.81 -77.40 -0.98
N ASP A 945 -12.04 -77.86 0.26
CA ASP A 945 -11.03 -78.50 1.11
C ASP A 945 -10.47 -79.78 0.45
N MET A 946 -9.16 -79.97 0.58
CA MET A 946 -8.45 -81.09 -0.04
C MET A 946 -7.91 -82.01 1.04
N THR A 947 -8.57 -83.14 1.24
CA THR A 947 -8.21 -84.10 2.29
C THR A 947 -7.98 -85.49 1.72
N VAL A 948 -6.90 -86.13 2.16
CA VAL A 948 -6.48 -87.45 1.69
C VAL A 948 -5.94 -88.29 2.83
N ILE A 949 -6.28 -89.58 2.86
CA ILE A 949 -5.67 -90.60 3.72
C ILE A 949 -5.18 -91.75 2.85
N LEU A 950 -3.98 -92.21 3.13
CA LEU A 950 -3.38 -93.42 2.58
C LEU A 950 -3.29 -94.49 3.67
N LEU A 951 -3.94 -95.62 3.45
CA LEU A 951 -3.71 -96.87 4.17
C LEU A 951 -2.82 -97.76 3.29
N ALA A 952 -1.60 -98.04 3.71
CA ALA A 952 -0.67 -98.90 3.00
C ALA A 952 -0.42 -100.20 3.80
N ARG A 953 -0.56 -101.35 3.15
CA ARG A 953 -0.14 -102.65 3.71
C ARG A 953 1.26 -102.97 3.22
N GLU A 954 2.20 -103.12 4.14
CA GLU A 954 3.59 -103.41 3.79
C GLU A 954 3.71 -104.75 3.05
N PRO A 955 4.55 -104.84 1.99
CA PRO A 955 4.88 -106.12 1.38
C PRO A 955 5.59 -107.01 2.42
N PRO A 956 5.50 -108.34 2.31
CA PRO A 956 6.13 -109.23 3.27
C PRO A 956 7.64 -108.98 3.23
N ALA A 957 8.27 -108.79 4.39
CA ALA A 957 9.70 -108.56 4.50
C ALA A 957 10.46 -109.66 3.74
N THR A 958 11.11 -109.29 2.63
CA THR A 958 12.02 -110.18 1.93
C THR A 958 13.17 -110.47 2.88
N ARG A 959 13.22 -111.70 3.42
CA ARG A 959 14.42 -112.16 4.16
C ARG A 959 15.61 -111.98 3.23
N PRO A 960 16.68 -111.26 3.63
CA PRO A 960 17.92 -111.31 2.87
C PRO A 960 18.38 -112.76 2.83
N GLY A 961 18.62 -113.29 1.64
CA GLY A 961 19.21 -114.61 1.47
C GLY A 961 20.56 -114.68 2.21
N PRO A 962 20.98 -115.87 2.66
CA PRO A 962 22.27 -116.01 3.34
C PRO A 962 23.40 -115.53 2.40
N PRO A 963 24.43 -114.86 2.94
CA PRO A 963 25.52 -114.35 2.13
C PRO A 963 26.26 -115.51 1.44
N SER A 964 26.43 -115.40 0.12
CA SER A 964 27.37 -116.20 -0.67
C SER A 964 28.64 -115.42 -0.91
#